data_AF-A0A261TX35-F1
#
_entry.id   AF-A0A261TX35-F1
#
_cell.length_a   1.000
_cell.length_b   1.000
_cell.length_c   1.000
_cell.angle_alpha   90.00
_cell.angle_beta   90.00
_cell.angle_gamma   90.00
#
_symmetry.space_group_name_H-M   'P 1'
#
loop_
_entity.id
_entity.type
_entity.pdbx_description
1 polymer ?
#
loop_
_entity_poly.entity_id
_entity_poly.type
_entity_poly.pdbx_seq_one_letter_code
_entity_poly.pdbx_strand_id
1 'polypeptide(L)'
;MARTLALGLTAGVTIVIACGPEFPAQLLDDRAATLQGTPANSFAYEASRLVRADDRIADAVREPIFDGVPGSQRIPEDGDPALTRAQRDQVRKMRRQADGDAAYAAGAGLPEAVRLYAAGAVDLQRDDGTPAPLEQGRARMQAVLDLPPDQGAARAAWAAYALARIDARPGAARHAPEPWRAVRALVRAGAADPLGLAVASYGEEALLYLNGTAGPCNYVDFMENTTCPDGIAPSDIQKAVQLYAEQAARGSDSGVQSLRFIAGWALEDPARARVLMQSTVGQRLLVSYGLARLGDIVDDDLGSAYDNVVNYDATVRDGVADAAQGRASVRPNPTLVTLVDALLRAGPAAIEDADRVAALAYRVGRYDQAEALAGKLETALAWWVRAKLAIRRGDMDQAAQAYARAAQAFPQDTSLDGGNRTLLAGEQGVVALSRGQFVEALDLLYAVSSREDPATPYADKVYWSDTAYIAERVLTTDELRRFVDARVPAPPTPPLPDDLRTRGVTDQPAQAALSAADDLRLLLARRLMRDGRYREALPYFPADDDPRFLDAAYVDGRNVYKLGSPRRKAQAYLDARERASDAWGRATRAQAWFDAARIARRDGMAIMGSELDPDFAIWDGFLSYGAGRYLPQRDGAQAPVTPAQRAELALSGPYITDAERARYAASETRPYSRYHYREVAASNALRAADLVMPRSQAYAATLCHAAAYVINDNAPRARAIYQRYIDHGAYVPFGATFGRDCPPPDFDAAATFVYRQAWARAQGIMARHPWLPMGALALVLGVGAAAVWLTRRARQTR
;
A
#
# COMPACT_ATOMS: atom_id res chain seq x y z
N MET A 1 43.35 -32.97 -30.13
CA MET A 1 43.17 -34.11 -29.20
C MET A 1 43.26 -33.54 -27.79
N ALA A 2 42.29 -33.59 -26.88
CA ALA A 2 40.97 -34.20 -26.83
C ALA A 2 40.03 -33.23 -26.07
N ARG A 3 38.73 -33.33 -26.33
CA ARG A 3 37.67 -32.40 -25.94
C ARG A 3 37.27 -32.62 -24.47
N THR A 4 37.21 -31.56 -23.69
CA THR A 4 36.53 -31.49 -22.39
C THR A 4 35.12 -30.95 -22.64
N LEU A 5 34.10 -31.79 -22.45
CA LEU A 5 32.69 -31.40 -22.55
C LEU A 5 32.29 -30.71 -21.24
N ALA A 6 32.13 -29.40 -21.29
CA ALA A 6 31.51 -28.60 -20.24
C ALA A 6 29.99 -28.83 -20.27
N LEU A 7 29.43 -29.50 -19.24
CA LEU A 7 28.01 -29.40 -18.95
C LEU A 7 27.76 -28.04 -18.29
N GLY A 8 27.05 -27.18 -19.00
CA GLY A 8 26.70 -25.83 -18.54
C GLY A 8 25.76 -25.85 -17.34
N LEU A 9 26.26 -25.30 -16.23
CA LEU A 9 25.45 -24.86 -15.09
C LEU A 9 24.88 -23.47 -15.42
N THR A 10 23.67 -23.41 -15.95
CA THR A 10 22.89 -22.17 -16.09
C THR A 10 22.05 -21.95 -14.83
N ALA A 11 22.68 -21.41 -13.78
CA ALA A 11 21.98 -20.97 -12.58
C ALA A 11 21.47 -19.53 -12.79
N GLY A 12 20.24 -19.41 -13.27
CA GLY A 12 19.51 -18.14 -13.27
C GLY A 12 19.13 -17.79 -11.83
N VAL A 13 19.68 -16.70 -11.31
CA VAL A 13 19.23 -16.09 -10.05
C VAL A 13 17.77 -15.73 -10.20
N THR A 14 16.88 -16.45 -9.52
CA THR A 14 15.48 -16.06 -9.35
C THR A 14 15.46 -14.86 -8.39
N ILE A 15 15.70 -13.67 -8.95
CA ILE A 15 15.10 -12.47 -8.38
C ILE A 15 13.60 -12.72 -8.53
N VAL A 16 12.94 -13.02 -7.41
CA VAL A 16 11.49 -12.87 -7.30
C VAL A 16 11.24 -11.37 -7.46
N ILE A 17 11.18 -10.92 -8.72
CA ILE A 17 10.49 -9.69 -9.06
C ILE A 17 9.07 -10.04 -8.66
N ALA A 18 8.65 -9.51 -7.52
CA ALA A 18 7.29 -9.63 -7.07
C ALA A 18 6.41 -9.32 -8.27
N CYS A 19 5.74 -10.34 -8.81
CA CYS A 19 4.57 -10.16 -9.66
C CYS A 19 3.44 -9.70 -8.73
N GLY A 20 3.69 -8.63 -7.97
CA GLY A 20 2.67 -7.89 -7.29
C GLY A 20 1.84 -7.22 -8.37
N PRO A 21 0.52 -7.17 -8.23
CA PRO A 21 -0.29 -6.52 -9.22
C PRO A 21 -0.02 -5.00 -9.19
N GLU A 22 0.21 -4.44 -10.37
CA GLU A 22 0.52 -3.04 -10.65
C GLU A 22 -0.73 -2.17 -10.46
N PHE A 23 -1.19 -1.98 -9.23
CA PHE A 23 -2.30 -1.07 -8.94
C PHE A 23 -1.77 0.27 -8.45
N PRO A 24 -2.34 1.39 -8.93
CA PRO A 24 -1.93 2.69 -8.46
C PRO A 24 -2.30 2.83 -6.98
N ALA A 25 -1.44 3.44 -6.18
CA ALA A 25 -1.70 3.64 -4.74
C ALA A 25 -2.94 4.53 -4.49
N GLN A 26 -3.35 5.30 -5.50
CA GLN A 26 -4.49 6.22 -5.49
C GLN A 26 -5.17 6.21 -6.85
N LEU A 27 -6.46 6.54 -6.88
CA LEU A 27 -7.29 6.57 -8.08
C LEU A 27 -7.69 7.97 -8.52
N LEU A 28 -7.60 8.95 -7.60
CA LEU A 28 -8.11 10.31 -7.81
C LEU A 28 -7.06 11.30 -8.34
N ASP A 29 -5.78 10.94 -8.33
CA ASP A 29 -4.65 11.73 -8.84
C ASP A 29 -4.73 11.96 -10.36
N ASP A 30 -5.14 10.93 -11.11
CA ASP A 30 -5.47 11.02 -12.53
C ASP A 30 -6.74 10.23 -12.84
N ARG A 31 -7.90 10.86 -12.63
CA ARG A 31 -9.20 10.23 -12.89
C ARG A 31 -9.38 9.85 -14.34
N ALA A 32 -8.78 10.59 -15.28
CA ALA A 32 -8.92 10.27 -16.69
C ALA A 32 -8.23 8.94 -16.98
N ALA A 33 -6.97 8.80 -16.58
CA ALA A 33 -6.23 7.56 -16.71
C ALA A 33 -6.88 6.41 -15.94
N THR A 34 -7.38 6.64 -14.71
CA THR A 34 -8.14 5.65 -13.95
C THR A 34 -9.37 5.16 -14.71
N LEU A 35 -10.26 6.07 -15.07
CA LEU A 35 -11.56 5.70 -15.63
C LEU A 35 -11.47 5.23 -17.09
N GLN A 36 -10.44 5.62 -17.84
CA GLN A 36 -10.26 5.21 -19.23
C GLN A 36 -9.29 4.04 -19.41
N GLY A 37 -8.48 3.70 -18.41
CA GLY A 37 -7.55 2.58 -18.46
C GLY A 37 -8.23 1.25 -18.80
N THR A 38 -7.49 0.39 -19.49
CA THR A 38 -7.94 -0.91 -19.98
C THR A 38 -8.16 -1.88 -18.81
N PRO A 39 -9.34 -2.52 -18.71
CA PRO A 39 -9.57 -3.63 -17.79
C PRO A 39 -8.69 -4.85 -18.15
N ALA A 40 -7.72 -5.21 -17.31
CA ALA A 40 -6.83 -6.34 -17.59
C ALA A 40 -6.42 -7.09 -16.32
N ASN A 41 -6.50 -8.42 -16.37
CA ASN A 41 -5.98 -9.28 -15.30
C ASN A 41 -4.46 -9.43 -15.37
N SER A 42 -3.86 -9.81 -14.24
CA SER A 42 -2.47 -10.25 -14.23
C SER A 42 -2.25 -11.47 -15.14
N PHE A 43 -1.07 -11.53 -15.77
CA PHE A 43 -0.73 -12.62 -16.68
C PHE A 43 -0.80 -14.00 -15.99
N ALA A 44 -0.32 -14.11 -14.75
CA ALA A 44 -0.32 -15.36 -14.00
C ALA A 44 -1.74 -15.90 -13.74
N TYR A 45 -2.68 -15.00 -13.42
CA TYR A 45 -4.08 -15.35 -13.24
C TYR A 45 -4.72 -15.93 -14.51
N GLU A 46 -4.46 -15.30 -15.66
CA GLU A 46 -4.97 -15.77 -16.94
C GLU A 46 -4.26 -17.04 -17.42
N ALA A 47 -2.93 -17.11 -17.30
CA ALA A 47 -2.10 -18.24 -17.71
C ALA A 47 -2.50 -19.55 -17.00
N SER A 48 -2.83 -19.47 -15.71
CA SER A 48 -3.34 -20.60 -14.92
C SER A 48 -4.77 -21.03 -15.28
N ARG A 49 -5.43 -20.36 -16.23
CA ARG A 49 -6.83 -20.61 -16.61
C ARG A 49 -7.04 -20.81 -18.11
N LEU A 50 -5.94 -20.92 -18.86
CA LEU A 50 -5.95 -21.24 -20.29
C LEU A 50 -6.53 -22.64 -20.57
N VAL A 51 -6.52 -23.53 -19.57
CA VAL A 51 -7.16 -24.85 -19.59
C VAL A 51 -7.85 -25.11 -18.26
N ARG A 52 -8.79 -26.07 -18.23
CA ARG A 52 -9.42 -26.54 -16.99
C ARG A 52 -8.66 -27.77 -16.46
N ALA A 53 -8.28 -27.72 -15.19
CA ALA A 53 -7.67 -28.86 -14.49
C ALA A 53 -8.70 -29.49 -13.55
N ASP A 54 -9.36 -30.55 -14.01
CA ASP A 54 -10.42 -31.23 -13.24
C ASP A 54 -9.90 -32.47 -12.47
N ASP A 55 -8.57 -32.56 -12.24
CA ASP A 55 -7.94 -33.66 -11.53
C ASP A 55 -7.28 -33.26 -10.21
N ARG A 56 -7.09 -34.25 -9.34
CA ARG A 56 -6.49 -34.10 -7.99
C ARG A 56 -4.97 -33.90 -7.99
N ILE A 57 -4.34 -33.74 -9.16
CA ILE A 57 -2.89 -33.53 -9.22
C ILE A 57 -2.52 -32.17 -8.59
N ALA A 58 -3.44 -31.19 -8.59
CA ALA A 58 -3.22 -29.84 -8.07
C ALA A 58 -3.03 -29.76 -6.54
N ASP A 59 -3.57 -30.69 -5.75
CA ASP A 59 -3.64 -30.57 -4.29
C ASP A 59 -2.27 -30.69 -3.57
N ALA A 60 -1.21 -31.05 -4.30
CA ALA A 60 0.10 -31.38 -3.72
C ALA A 60 1.22 -30.37 -4.01
N VAL A 61 0.96 -29.32 -4.80
CA VAL A 61 1.99 -28.32 -5.16
C VAL A 61 2.18 -27.33 -4.01
N ARG A 62 3.28 -27.49 -3.27
CA ARG A 62 3.96 -26.41 -2.54
C ARG A 62 5.26 -26.12 -3.28
N GLU A 63 5.29 -25.14 -4.17
CA GLU A 63 6.58 -24.70 -4.74
C GLU A 63 7.43 -24.00 -3.64
N PRO A 64 8.77 -24.14 -3.66
CA PRO A 64 9.58 -24.67 -4.76
C PRO A 64 10.30 -26.00 -4.47
N ILE A 65 10.64 -26.68 -5.56
CA ILE A 65 11.76 -27.64 -5.63
C ILE A 65 13.04 -26.85 -5.29
N PHE A 66 13.62 -27.16 -4.14
CA PHE A 66 14.76 -26.47 -3.51
C PHE A 66 16.13 -26.75 -4.15
N ASP A 67 16.22 -26.77 -5.48
CA ASP A 67 17.50 -26.93 -6.16
C ASP A 67 18.11 -25.53 -6.41
N GLY A 68 19.08 -25.14 -5.57
CA GLY A 68 19.99 -24.04 -5.94
C GLY A 68 20.26 -22.92 -4.94
N VAL A 69 19.83 -22.98 -3.67
CA VAL A 69 20.40 -22.05 -2.66
C VAL A 69 21.86 -22.45 -2.40
N PRO A 70 22.86 -21.64 -2.77
CA PRO A 70 24.26 -21.99 -2.53
C PRO A 70 24.48 -22.24 -1.03
N GLY A 71 24.90 -23.45 -0.67
CA GLY A 71 25.12 -23.86 0.73
C GLY A 71 23.93 -24.51 1.46
N SER A 72 22.79 -24.73 0.80
CA SER A 72 21.68 -25.51 1.39
C SER A 72 22.03 -27.01 1.47
N GLN A 73 21.92 -27.61 2.66
CA GLN A 73 22.03 -29.07 2.88
C GLN A 73 20.65 -29.77 2.87
N ARG A 74 19.60 -29.13 2.33
CA ARG A 74 18.26 -29.74 2.29
C ARG A 74 18.18 -30.82 1.20
N ILE A 75 17.47 -31.90 1.49
CA ILE A 75 17.14 -32.98 0.56
C ILE A 75 15.62 -33.05 0.37
N PRO A 76 15.10 -33.59 -0.75
CA PRO A 76 13.65 -33.62 -1.01
C PRO A 76 12.83 -34.28 0.11
N GLU A 77 13.38 -35.30 0.78
CA GLU A 77 12.73 -35.99 1.90
C GLU A 77 12.55 -35.13 3.16
N ASP A 78 13.19 -33.96 3.25
CA ASP A 78 12.99 -33.02 4.35
C ASP A 78 11.60 -32.40 4.38
N GLY A 79 11.00 -32.24 3.20
CA GLY A 79 9.66 -31.71 3.01
C GLY A 79 8.56 -32.77 3.07
N ASP A 80 8.92 -34.05 3.21
CA ASP A 80 7.95 -35.14 3.15
C ASP A 80 7.11 -35.25 4.45
N PRO A 81 5.79 -35.00 4.39
CA PRO A 81 4.92 -35.10 5.57
C PRO A 81 4.72 -36.55 6.05
N ALA A 82 5.00 -37.55 5.22
CA ALA A 82 4.86 -38.96 5.59
C ALA A 82 6.00 -39.48 6.48
N LEU A 83 7.10 -38.72 6.59
CA LEU A 83 8.24 -39.09 7.42
C LEU A 83 8.16 -38.41 8.80
N THR A 84 8.50 -39.17 9.84
CA THR A 84 8.80 -38.60 11.17
C THR A 84 10.16 -37.90 11.16
N ARG A 85 10.43 -37.07 12.18
CA ARG A 85 11.74 -36.42 12.34
C ARG A 85 12.89 -37.45 12.38
N ALA A 86 12.72 -38.54 13.13
CA ALA A 86 13.73 -39.60 13.22
C ALA A 86 13.98 -40.30 11.88
N GLN A 87 12.92 -40.55 11.10
CA GLN A 87 13.05 -41.14 9.76
C GLN A 87 13.76 -40.17 8.80
N ARG A 88 13.44 -38.86 8.83
CA ARG A 88 14.17 -37.85 8.05
C ARG A 88 15.67 -37.83 8.40
N ASP A 89 16.01 -37.84 9.69
CA ASP A 89 17.40 -37.88 10.13
C ASP A 89 18.12 -39.15 9.64
N GLN A 90 17.42 -40.28 9.62
CA GLN A 90 17.97 -41.53 9.10
C GLN A 90 18.17 -41.50 7.57
N VAL A 91 17.21 -40.97 6.81
CA VAL A 91 17.35 -40.77 5.35
C VAL A 91 18.54 -39.84 5.06
N ARG A 92 18.75 -38.78 5.84
CA ARG A 92 19.94 -37.92 5.71
C ARG A 92 21.24 -38.67 5.93
N LYS A 93 21.28 -39.67 6.81
CA LYS A 93 22.46 -40.54 6.98
C LYS A 93 22.66 -41.45 5.77
N MET A 94 21.58 -41.98 5.20
CA MET A 94 21.64 -42.77 3.96
C MET A 94 22.22 -41.95 2.81
N ARG A 95 21.72 -40.71 2.62
CA ARG A 95 22.17 -39.79 1.56
C ARG A 95 23.64 -39.37 1.64
N ARG A 96 24.32 -39.64 2.76
CA ARG A 96 25.75 -39.35 2.99
C ARG A 96 26.65 -40.57 2.79
N GLN A 97 26.10 -41.74 2.45
CA GLN A 97 26.90 -42.94 2.21
C GLN A 97 27.63 -42.87 0.87
N ALA A 98 28.67 -43.69 0.72
CA ALA A 98 29.53 -43.70 -0.46
C ALA A 98 28.85 -44.29 -1.71
N ASP A 99 27.89 -45.19 -1.51
CA ASP A 99 27.14 -45.86 -2.58
C ASP A 99 25.75 -46.27 -2.08
N GLY A 100 24.89 -46.69 -3.02
CA GLY A 100 23.53 -47.08 -2.73
C GLY A 100 23.40 -48.36 -1.92
N ASP A 101 24.36 -49.30 -1.99
CA ASP A 101 24.32 -50.51 -1.16
C ASP A 101 24.54 -50.16 0.32
N ALA A 102 25.54 -49.33 0.61
CA ALA A 102 25.79 -48.78 1.93
C ALA A 102 24.63 -47.89 2.41
N ALA A 103 24.06 -47.07 1.52
CA ALA A 103 22.87 -46.27 1.81
C ALA A 103 21.67 -47.16 2.16
N TYR A 104 21.41 -48.21 1.39
CA TYR A 104 20.35 -49.17 1.63
C TYR A 104 20.56 -49.88 2.97
N ALA A 105 21.77 -50.36 3.26
CA ALA A 105 22.09 -50.96 4.56
C ALA A 105 21.83 -49.98 5.72
N ALA A 106 22.25 -48.72 5.58
CA ALA A 106 22.02 -47.66 6.57
C ALA A 106 20.54 -47.34 6.79
N GLY A 107 19.65 -47.63 5.84
CA GLY A 107 18.22 -47.37 5.94
C GLY A 107 17.38 -48.45 6.65
N ALA A 108 18.01 -49.41 7.34
CA ALA A 108 17.29 -50.48 8.02
C ALA A 108 16.17 -49.97 8.95
N GLY A 109 14.96 -50.51 8.80
CA GLY A 109 13.77 -50.12 9.58
C GLY A 109 12.94 -48.98 8.96
N LEU A 110 13.37 -48.38 7.84
CA LEU A 110 12.52 -47.49 7.05
C LEU A 110 11.56 -48.29 6.15
N PRO A 111 10.41 -47.71 5.73
CA PRO A 111 9.57 -48.30 4.70
C PRO A 111 10.38 -48.62 3.44
N GLU A 112 10.13 -49.77 2.84
CA GLU A 112 10.98 -50.31 1.77
C GLU A 112 11.10 -49.36 0.57
N ALA A 113 10.00 -48.74 0.15
CA ALA A 113 10.02 -47.76 -0.93
C ALA A 113 10.90 -46.54 -0.63
N VAL A 114 10.91 -46.04 0.62
CA VAL A 114 11.77 -44.92 1.05
C VAL A 114 13.23 -45.36 1.06
N ARG A 115 13.48 -46.59 1.51
CA ARG A 115 14.82 -47.17 1.59
C ARG A 115 15.44 -47.37 0.20
N LEU A 116 14.70 -47.98 -0.71
CA LEU A 116 15.11 -48.18 -2.11
C LEU A 116 15.31 -46.86 -2.85
N TYR A 117 14.38 -45.91 -2.68
CA TYR A 117 14.50 -44.60 -3.34
C TYR A 117 15.73 -43.82 -2.86
N ALA A 118 15.93 -43.71 -1.54
CA ALA A 118 17.07 -42.97 -1.00
C ALA A 118 18.42 -43.60 -1.41
N ALA A 119 18.49 -44.94 -1.45
CA ALA A 119 19.65 -45.66 -1.95
C ALA A 119 19.89 -45.43 -3.46
N GLY A 120 18.86 -45.58 -4.28
CA GLY A 120 18.97 -45.34 -5.72
C GLY A 120 19.35 -43.91 -6.04
N ALA A 121 18.88 -42.95 -5.25
CA ALA A 121 19.21 -41.55 -5.47
C ALA A 121 20.63 -41.18 -4.99
N VAL A 122 21.28 -41.99 -4.12
CA VAL A 122 22.73 -41.93 -3.88
C VAL A 122 23.50 -42.41 -5.11
N ASP A 123 23.09 -43.55 -5.68
CA ASP A 123 23.72 -44.10 -6.90
C ASP A 123 23.59 -43.15 -8.09
N LEU A 124 22.45 -42.47 -8.26
CA LEU A 124 22.23 -41.50 -9.33
C LEU A 124 23.05 -40.20 -9.19
N GLN A 125 23.49 -39.85 -7.99
CA GLN A 125 24.36 -38.70 -7.72
C GLN A 125 25.84 -39.05 -7.78
N ARG A 126 26.18 -40.34 -7.73
CA ARG A 126 27.56 -40.82 -7.82
C ARG A 126 28.06 -40.73 -9.26
N ASP A 127 29.19 -40.05 -9.44
CA ASP A 127 29.97 -40.05 -10.68
C ASP A 127 31.34 -40.67 -10.40
N ASP A 128 31.53 -41.92 -10.84
CA ASP A 128 32.82 -42.61 -10.81
C ASP A 128 33.43 -42.79 -12.21
N GLY A 129 32.89 -42.09 -13.22
CA GLY A 129 33.29 -42.21 -14.61
C GLY A 129 32.86 -43.52 -15.29
N THR A 130 32.03 -44.36 -14.64
CA THR A 130 31.49 -45.60 -15.21
C THR A 130 29.96 -45.55 -15.33
N PRO A 131 29.34 -46.38 -16.20
CA PRO A 131 27.88 -46.47 -16.27
C PRO A 131 27.25 -47.25 -15.11
N ALA A 132 28.05 -47.93 -14.27
CA ALA A 132 27.54 -48.85 -13.26
C ALA A 132 26.65 -48.17 -12.18
N PRO A 133 27.01 -47.00 -11.60
CA PRO A 133 26.14 -46.31 -10.65
C PRO A 133 24.80 -45.90 -11.26
N LEU A 134 24.79 -45.48 -12.53
CA LEU A 134 23.55 -45.10 -13.23
C LEU A 134 22.61 -46.30 -13.39
N GLU A 135 23.14 -47.46 -13.80
CA GLU A 135 22.35 -48.69 -13.96
C GLU A 135 21.85 -49.23 -12.60
N GLN A 136 22.67 -49.15 -11.55
CA GLN A 136 22.27 -49.51 -10.19
C GLN A 136 21.14 -48.59 -9.68
N GLY A 137 21.30 -47.29 -9.87
CA GLY A 137 20.27 -46.30 -9.54
C GLY A 137 18.97 -46.56 -10.30
N ARG A 138 19.04 -46.79 -11.63
CA ARG A 138 17.90 -47.17 -12.46
C ARG A 138 17.20 -48.43 -11.93
N ALA A 139 17.95 -49.49 -11.65
CA ALA A 139 17.40 -50.74 -11.14
C ALA A 139 16.66 -50.55 -9.81
N ARG A 140 17.17 -49.69 -8.92
CA ARG A 140 16.49 -49.38 -7.64
C ARG A 140 15.24 -48.54 -7.82
N MET A 141 15.23 -47.59 -8.75
CA MET A 141 14.01 -46.86 -9.08
C MET A 141 12.95 -47.80 -9.66
N GLN A 142 13.35 -48.74 -10.52
CA GLN A 142 12.43 -49.77 -11.02
C GLN A 142 11.92 -50.66 -9.88
N ALA A 143 12.80 -51.08 -8.96
CA ALA A 143 12.40 -51.86 -7.80
C ALA A 143 11.35 -51.16 -6.91
N VAL A 144 11.38 -49.82 -6.81
CA VAL A 144 10.32 -49.05 -6.12
C VAL A 144 8.97 -49.19 -6.85
N LEU A 145 8.96 -49.17 -8.18
CA LEU A 145 7.75 -49.33 -9.00
C LEU A 145 7.22 -50.77 -9.01
N ASP A 146 8.10 -51.75 -8.80
CA ASP A 146 7.75 -53.17 -8.76
C ASP A 146 7.20 -53.61 -7.39
N LEU A 147 7.29 -52.76 -6.36
CA LEU A 147 6.68 -53.03 -5.05
C LEU A 147 5.14 -53.11 -5.15
N PRO A 148 4.49 -53.88 -4.26
CA PRO A 148 3.04 -53.84 -4.11
C PRO A 148 2.52 -52.40 -3.93
N PRO A 149 1.36 -52.01 -4.51
CA PRO A 149 0.89 -50.62 -4.52
C PRO A 149 0.83 -49.96 -3.14
N ASP A 150 0.43 -50.70 -2.11
CA ASP A 150 0.36 -50.26 -0.71
C ASP A 150 1.73 -49.95 -0.10
N GLN A 151 2.79 -50.58 -0.61
CA GLN A 151 4.17 -50.40 -0.15
C GLN A 151 4.94 -49.38 -1.00
N GLY A 152 4.65 -49.33 -2.31
CA GLY A 152 5.34 -48.47 -3.28
C GLY A 152 4.78 -47.05 -3.38
N ALA A 153 3.50 -46.82 -3.05
CA ALA A 153 2.80 -45.55 -3.31
C ALA A 153 3.49 -44.30 -2.77
N ALA A 154 4.22 -44.41 -1.65
CA ALA A 154 4.95 -43.28 -1.04
C ALA A 154 6.12 -42.75 -1.89
N ARG A 155 6.64 -43.55 -2.84
CA ARG A 155 7.78 -43.17 -3.71
C ARG A 155 7.59 -43.52 -5.19
N ALA A 156 6.46 -44.12 -5.57
CA ALA A 156 6.21 -44.50 -6.95
C ALA A 156 6.32 -43.31 -7.93
N ALA A 157 5.66 -42.19 -7.64
CA ALA A 157 5.75 -40.99 -8.49
C ALA A 157 7.19 -40.45 -8.59
N TRP A 158 7.94 -40.50 -7.49
CA TRP A 158 9.32 -40.00 -7.43
C TRP A 158 10.27 -40.90 -8.22
N ALA A 159 10.12 -42.22 -8.10
CA ALA A 159 10.90 -43.20 -8.83
C ALA A 159 10.61 -43.16 -10.34
N ALA A 160 9.33 -43.05 -10.73
CA ALA A 160 8.94 -42.87 -12.13
C ALA A 160 9.52 -41.59 -12.73
N TYR A 161 9.49 -40.48 -11.98
CA TYR A 161 10.09 -39.21 -12.42
C TYR A 161 11.62 -39.33 -12.58
N ALA A 162 12.29 -39.99 -11.63
CA ALA A 162 13.73 -40.24 -11.72
C ALA A 162 14.08 -41.10 -12.94
N LEU A 163 13.32 -42.15 -13.24
CA LEU A 163 13.50 -42.98 -14.44
C LEU A 163 13.31 -42.16 -15.72
N ALA A 164 12.25 -41.36 -15.79
CA ALA A 164 11.99 -40.48 -16.93
C ALA A 164 13.15 -39.50 -17.17
N ARG A 165 13.73 -38.93 -16.11
CA ARG A 165 14.93 -38.07 -16.22
C ARG A 165 16.17 -38.81 -16.71
N ILE A 166 16.36 -40.07 -16.34
CA ILE A 166 17.47 -40.88 -16.85
C ILE A 166 17.29 -41.13 -18.36
N ASP A 167 16.07 -41.45 -18.77
CA ASP A 167 15.72 -41.73 -20.17
C ASP A 167 15.78 -40.48 -21.06
N ALA A 168 15.59 -39.29 -20.48
CA ALA A 168 15.66 -38.01 -21.18
C ALA A 168 17.09 -37.43 -21.30
N ARG A 169 18.15 -38.14 -20.85
CA ARG A 169 19.54 -37.64 -20.94
C ARG A 169 20.02 -37.53 -22.39
N PRO A 170 20.83 -36.51 -22.73
CA PRO A 170 21.42 -36.37 -24.07
C PRO A 170 22.17 -37.63 -24.51
N GLY A 171 21.80 -38.20 -25.66
CA GLY A 171 22.38 -39.44 -26.20
C GLY A 171 21.54 -40.70 -26.00
N ALA A 172 20.43 -40.63 -25.24
CA ALA A 172 19.45 -41.71 -25.17
C ALA A 172 18.61 -41.79 -26.48
N ALA A 173 18.28 -43.01 -26.92
CA ALA A 173 17.68 -43.26 -28.24
C ALA A 173 16.18 -42.89 -28.35
N ARG A 174 15.53 -42.40 -27.28
CA ARG A 174 14.09 -42.11 -27.24
C ARG A 174 13.76 -40.88 -26.39
N HIS A 175 13.27 -39.82 -27.02
CA HIS A 175 12.56 -38.71 -26.37
C HIS A 175 11.06 -39.04 -26.33
N ALA A 176 10.69 -40.07 -25.57
CA ALA A 176 9.33 -40.59 -25.50
C ALA A 176 8.51 -39.81 -24.45
N PRO A 177 7.27 -39.37 -24.73
CA PRO A 177 6.43 -38.69 -23.74
C PRO A 177 5.82 -39.63 -22.69
N GLU A 178 5.81 -40.95 -22.94
CA GLU A 178 5.15 -41.95 -22.09
C GLU A 178 5.67 -42.00 -20.65
N PRO A 179 6.98 -41.92 -20.35
CA PRO A 179 7.49 -41.91 -18.98
C PRO A 179 6.95 -40.74 -18.15
N TRP A 180 6.85 -39.54 -18.72
CA TRP A 180 6.28 -38.37 -18.05
C TRP A 180 4.78 -38.54 -17.76
N ARG A 181 4.04 -39.12 -18.72
CA ARG A 181 2.62 -39.45 -18.54
C ARG A 181 2.42 -40.50 -17.44
N ALA A 182 3.34 -41.45 -17.30
CA ALA A 182 3.28 -42.47 -16.26
C ALA A 182 3.38 -41.87 -14.85
N VAL A 183 4.21 -40.84 -14.63
CA VAL A 183 4.26 -40.10 -13.35
C VAL A 183 2.87 -39.60 -12.97
N ARG A 184 2.17 -38.94 -13.91
CA ARG A 184 0.83 -38.41 -13.67
C ARG A 184 -0.21 -39.50 -13.47
N ALA A 185 -0.10 -40.62 -14.18
CA ALA A 185 -0.98 -41.77 -14.01
C ALA A 185 -0.86 -42.36 -12.59
N LEU A 186 0.37 -42.47 -12.05
CA LEU A 186 0.61 -42.95 -10.68
C LEU A 186 -0.03 -42.03 -9.64
N VAL A 187 0.12 -40.72 -9.78
CA VAL A 187 -0.49 -39.75 -8.83
C VAL A 187 -2.01 -39.77 -8.92
N ARG A 188 -2.59 -39.86 -10.13
CA ARG A 188 -4.04 -40.06 -10.28
C ARG A 188 -4.53 -41.35 -9.66
N ALA A 189 -3.70 -42.39 -9.62
CA ALA A 189 -3.99 -43.65 -8.95
C ALA A 189 -3.76 -43.63 -7.43
N GLY A 190 -3.33 -42.49 -6.85
CA GLY A 190 -3.17 -42.29 -5.41
C GLY A 190 -1.74 -42.34 -4.88
N ALA A 191 -0.72 -42.36 -5.74
CA ALA A 191 0.67 -42.22 -5.29
C ALA A 191 0.92 -40.85 -4.64
N ALA A 192 1.78 -40.80 -3.62
CA ALA A 192 2.10 -39.57 -2.92
C ALA A 192 3.00 -38.67 -3.78
N ASP A 193 2.66 -37.37 -3.86
CA ASP A 193 3.43 -36.38 -4.62
C ASP A 193 3.66 -35.05 -3.88
N PRO A 194 4.25 -35.06 -2.67
CA PRO A 194 4.44 -33.84 -1.88
C PRO A 194 5.46 -32.85 -2.50
N LEU A 195 6.10 -33.21 -3.63
CA LEU A 195 7.03 -32.37 -4.38
C LEU A 195 6.40 -31.79 -5.67
N GLY A 196 5.17 -32.17 -6.02
CA GLY A 196 4.51 -31.73 -7.25
C GLY A 196 5.15 -32.27 -8.54
N LEU A 197 5.80 -33.45 -8.51
CA LEU A 197 6.47 -34.05 -9.66
C LEU A 197 5.51 -34.41 -10.80
N ALA A 198 4.26 -34.75 -10.49
CA ALA A 198 3.25 -34.95 -11.53
C ALA A 198 2.93 -33.64 -12.26
N VAL A 199 2.88 -32.51 -11.55
CA VAL A 199 2.74 -31.19 -12.20
C VAL A 199 4.00 -30.87 -13.00
N ALA A 200 5.20 -31.01 -12.41
CA ALA A 200 6.47 -30.77 -13.10
C ALA A 200 6.62 -31.60 -14.39
N SER A 201 6.12 -32.85 -14.40
CA SER A 201 6.18 -33.73 -15.57
C SER A 201 5.46 -33.19 -16.82
N TYR A 202 4.52 -32.25 -16.68
CA TYR A 202 3.93 -31.57 -17.84
C TYR A 202 4.97 -30.69 -18.55
N GLY A 203 5.76 -29.93 -17.78
CA GLY A 203 6.82 -29.09 -18.32
C GLY A 203 7.96 -29.91 -18.92
N GLU A 204 8.33 -31.01 -18.27
CA GLU A 204 9.33 -31.95 -18.80
C GLU A 204 8.88 -32.61 -20.11
N GLU A 205 7.60 -33.00 -20.21
CA GLU A 205 7.03 -33.48 -21.47
C GLU A 205 6.99 -32.37 -22.55
N ALA A 206 6.71 -31.13 -22.16
CA ALA A 206 6.67 -29.99 -23.08
C ALA A 206 8.03 -29.72 -23.73
N LEU A 207 9.12 -29.85 -22.96
CA LEU A 207 10.49 -29.66 -23.46
C LEU A 207 10.83 -30.63 -24.61
N LEU A 208 10.24 -31.83 -24.65
CA LEU A 208 10.44 -32.79 -25.75
C LEU A 208 9.96 -32.25 -27.11
N TYR A 209 9.02 -31.30 -27.09
CA TYR A 209 8.45 -30.67 -28.27
C TYR A 209 9.13 -29.33 -28.63
N LEU A 210 10.09 -28.86 -27.83
CA LEU A 210 10.84 -27.64 -28.11
C LEU A 210 12.15 -27.97 -28.82
N ASN A 211 12.06 -28.66 -29.96
CA ASN A 211 13.24 -29.06 -30.74
C ASN A 211 13.32 -28.26 -32.04
N GLY A 212 14.32 -27.39 -32.14
CA GLY A 212 14.62 -26.62 -33.33
C GLY A 212 15.48 -27.43 -34.33
N THR A 213 15.92 -26.76 -35.39
CA THR A 213 16.76 -27.38 -36.43
C THR A 213 18.15 -27.81 -35.91
N ALA A 214 18.65 -27.14 -34.88
CA ALA A 214 19.96 -27.39 -34.27
C ALA A 214 19.90 -28.27 -33.01
N GLY A 215 18.71 -28.72 -32.59
CA GLY A 215 18.50 -29.47 -31.36
C GLY A 215 17.54 -28.78 -30.39
N PRO A 216 17.53 -29.21 -29.12
CA PRO A 216 16.57 -28.73 -28.13
C PRO A 216 16.79 -27.25 -27.82
N CYS A 217 15.71 -26.48 -27.88
CA CYS A 217 15.67 -25.08 -27.49
C CYS A 217 15.37 -24.96 -26.00
N ASN A 218 15.99 -23.99 -25.34
CA ASN A 218 15.76 -23.68 -23.93
C ASN A 218 15.12 -22.29 -23.78
N TYR A 219 14.80 -21.87 -22.55
CA TYR A 219 14.11 -20.60 -22.31
C TYR A 219 14.92 -19.36 -22.76
N VAL A 220 16.27 -19.43 -22.74
CA VAL A 220 17.15 -18.35 -23.20
C VAL A 220 16.97 -18.13 -24.69
N ASP A 221 16.77 -19.20 -25.47
CA ASP A 221 16.51 -19.09 -26.91
C ASP A 221 15.26 -18.27 -27.23
N PHE A 222 14.21 -18.40 -26.42
CA PHE A 222 13.00 -17.59 -26.54
C PHE A 222 13.22 -16.14 -26.08
N MET A 223 13.96 -15.93 -24.99
CA MET A 223 14.24 -14.60 -24.44
C MET A 223 15.16 -13.75 -25.33
N GLU A 224 16.19 -14.37 -25.89
CA GLU A 224 17.19 -13.71 -26.74
C GLU A 224 16.81 -13.75 -28.23
N ASN A 225 15.65 -14.32 -28.55
CA ASN A 225 15.12 -14.45 -29.90
C ASN A 225 16.12 -15.11 -30.87
N THR A 226 16.72 -16.23 -30.45
CA THR A 226 17.67 -16.99 -31.28
C THR A 226 16.93 -17.70 -32.42
N THR A 227 17.65 -18.29 -33.36
CA THR A 227 17.04 -19.02 -34.48
C THR A 227 16.52 -20.41 -34.09
N CYS A 228 16.77 -20.89 -32.87
CA CYS A 228 16.33 -22.23 -32.45
C CYS A 228 14.80 -22.36 -32.47
N PRO A 229 14.02 -21.47 -31.81
CA PRO A 229 12.58 -21.62 -31.71
C PRO A 229 11.86 -21.50 -33.07
N ASP A 230 12.42 -20.74 -34.02
CA ASP A 230 11.92 -20.64 -35.40
C ASP A 230 11.98 -21.98 -36.15
N GLY A 231 12.85 -22.91 -35.71
CA GLY A 231 12.96 -24.25 -36.25
C GLY A 231 11.96 -25.26 -35.68
N ILE A 232 11.17 -24.90 -34.67
CA ILE A 232 10.21 -25.81 -34.03
C ILE A 232 9.00 -26.01 -34.94
N ALA A 233 8.55 -27.25 -35.11
CA ALA A 233 7.37 -27.53 -35.91
C ALA A 233 6.11 -26.87 -35.32
N PRO A 234 5.19 -26.30 -36.14
CA PRO A 234 3.97 -25.65 -35.66
C PRO A 234 3.12 -26.51 -34.70
N SER A 235 3.00 -27.81 -34.97
CA SER A 235 2.27 -28.74 -34.09
C SER A 235 2.96 -28.93 -32.74
N ASP A 236 4.28 -28.90 -32.73
CA ASP A 236 5.08 -29.20 -31.55
C ASP A 236 5.09 -28.01 -30.58
N ILE A 237 5.24 -26.78 -31.09
CA ILE A 237 5.12 -25.58 -30.24
C ILE A 237 3.70 -25.44 -29.67
N GLN A 238 2.66 -25.76 -30.44
CA GLN A 238 1.27 -25.79 -29.94
C GLN A 238 1.09 -26.85 -28.86
N LYS A 239 1.71 -28.03 -29.02
CA LYS A 239 1.67 -29.11 -28.03
C LYS A 239 2.40 -28.70 -26.75
N ALA A 240 3.56 -28.05 -26.85
CA ALA A 240 4.30 -27.52 -25.72
C ALA A 240 3.47 -26.47 -24.96
N VAL A 241 2.85 -25.52 -25.67
CA VAL A 241 1.94 -24.52 -25.07
C VAL A 241 0.78 -25.18 -24.33
N GLN A 242 0.15 -26.21 -24.90
CA GLN A 242 -0.91 -26.96 -24.21
C GLN A 242 -0.40 -27.60 -22.90
N LEU A 243 0.79 -28.21 -22.92
CA LEU A 243 1.36 -28.86 -21.75
C LEU A 243 1.78 -27.85 -20.67
N TYR A 244 2.37 -26.72 -21.04
CA TYR A 244 2.65 -25.66 -20.07
C TYR A 244 1.38 -25.01 -19.50
N ALA A 245 0.30 -24.93 -20.29
CA ALA A 245 -1.01 -24.50 -19.77
C ALA A 245 -1.57 -25.49 -18.74
N GLU A 246 -1.45 -26.80 -18.97
CA GLU A 246 -1.80 -27.83 -17.98
C GLU A 246 -0.95 -27.72 -16.70
N GLN A 247 0.34 -27.39 -16.85
CA GLN A 247 1.25 -27.17 -15.73
C GLN A 247 0.83 -25.93 -14.92
N ALA A 248 0.57 -24.80 -15.59
CA ALA A 248 0.14 -23.55 -14.97
C ALA A 248 -1.23 -23.67 -14.27
N ALA A 249 -2.18 -24.41 -14.87
CA ALA A 249 -3.51 -24.63 -14.31
C ALA A 249 -3.51 -25.41 -12.99
N ARG A 250 -2.37 -26.01 -12.61
CA ARG A 250 -2.17 -26.71 -11.34
C ARG A 250 -1.24 -25.94 -10.39
N GLY A 251 -1.12 -24.62 -10.58
CA GLY A 251 -0.41 -23.72 -9.66
C GLY A 251 1.11 -23.67 -9.84
N SER A 252 1.64 -24.12 -10.98
CA SER A 252 3.10 -24.05 -11.23
C SER A 252 3.53 -22.72 -11.84
N ASP A 253 4.38 -21.99 -11.11
CA ASP A 253 5.00 -20.76 -11.60
C ASP A 253 5.92 -21.02 -12.80
N SER A 254 6.62 -22.17 -12.84
CA SER A 254 7.42 -22.55 -14.01
C SER A 254 6.56 -22.65 -15.27
N GLY A 255 5.37 -23.23 -15.19
CA GLY A 255 4.43 -23.29 -16.32
C GLY A 255 4.01 -21.91 -16.79
N VAL A 256 3.72 -21.00 -15.86
CA VAL A 256 3.41 -19.59 -16.15
C VAL A 256 4.59 -18.89 -16.84
N GLN A 257 5.81 -19.06 -16.36
CA GLN A 257 7.00 -18.45 -16.97
C GLN A 257 7.30 -19.01 -18.37
N SER A 258 7.17 -20.32 -18.58
CA SER A 258 7.35 -20.93 -19.91
C SER A 258 6.34 -20.37 -20.92
N LEU A 259 5.07 -20.25 -20.53
CA LEU A 259 4.05 -19.61 -21.36
C LEU A 259 4.38 -18.15 -21.66
N ARG A 260 4.91 -17.41 -20.67
CA ARG A 260 5.34 -16.02 -20.84
C ARG A 260 6.42 -15.89 -21.91
N PHE A 261 7.46 -16.72 -21.85
CA PHE A 261 8.56 -16.66 -22.80
C PHE A 261 8.12 -16.98 -24.23
N ILE A 262 7.31 -18.04 -24.39
CA ILE A 262 6.78 -18.42 -25.70
C ILE A 262 5.87 -17.33 -26.27
N ALA A 263 5.01 -16.73 -25.45
CA ALA A 263 4.10 -15.66 -25.89
C ALA A 263 4.85 -14.38 -26.30
N GLY A 264 5.87 -13.97 -25.53
CA GLY A 264 6.72 -12.83 -25.86
C GLY A 264 7.41 -13.02 -27.21
N TRP A 265 8.12 -14.14 -27.37
CA TRP A 265 8.76 -14.52 -28.64
C TRP A 265 7.78 -14.55 -29.82
N ALA A 266 6.58 -15.09 -29.61
CA ALA A 266 5.59 -15.21 -30.67
C ALA A 266 5.01 -13.86 -31.12
N LEU A 267 4.88 -12.88 -30.22
CA LEU A 267 4.35 -11.56 -30.55
C LEU A 267 5.36 -10.61 -31.20
N GLU A 268 6.65 -10.95 -31.19
CA GLU A 268 7.67 -10.17 -31.92
C GLU A 268 7.57 -10.34 -33.45
N ASP A 269 6.95 -11.42 -33.95
CA ASP A 269 6.74 -11.65 -35.38
C ASP A 269 5.29 -12.11 -35.67
N PRO A 270 4.53 -11.39 -36.53
CA PRO A 270 3.18 -11.78 -36.93
C PRO A 270 3.06 -13.21 -37.51
N ALA A 271 4.11 -13.77 -38.12
CA ALA A 271 4.11 -15.14 -38.61
C ALA A 271 4.12 -16.15 -37.46
N ARG A 272 4.92 -15.90 -36.42
CA ARG A 272 4.98 -16.73 -35.20
C ARG A 272 3.66 -16.66 -34.42
N ALA A 273 3.12 -15.46 -34.24
CA ALA A 273 1.81 -15.27 -33.61
C ALA A 273 0.72 -16.08 -34.33
N ARG A 274 0.71 -16.07 -35.67
CA ARG A 274 -0.26 -16.82 -36.48
C ARG A 274 -0.19 -18.32 -36.24
N VAL A 275 0.98 -18.89 -35.96
CA VAL A 275 1.13 -20.31 -35.62
C VAL A 275 0.40 -20.63 -34.32
N LEU A 276 0.60 -19.85 -33.26
CA LEU A 276 -0.07 -20.10 -31.97
C LEU A 276 -1.59 -19.83 -32.05
N MET A 277 -2.01 -18.84 -32.84
CA MET A 277 -3.42 -18.51 -33.06
C MET A 277 -4.25 -19.63 -33.71
N GLN A 278 -3.64 -20.67 -34.25
CA GLN A 278 -4.37 -21.82 -34.79
C GLN A 278 -5.01 -22.70 -33.70
N SER A 279 -4.63 -22.51 -32.43
CA SER A 279 -5.20 -23.23 -31.29
C SER A 279 -5.94 -22.28 -30.34
N THR A 280 -7.03 -22.73 -29.70
CA THR A 280 -7.76 -21.92 -28.72
C THR A 280 -6.87 -21.50 -27.55
N VAL A 281 -6.04 -22.41 -27.03
CA VAL A 281 -5.10 -22.11 -25.93
C VAL A 281 -4.08 -21.07 -26.36
N GLY A 282 -3.53 -21.16 -27.59
CA GLY A 282 -2.61 -20.17 -28.12
C GLY A 282 -3.26 -18.80 -28.34
N GLN A 283 -4.49 -18.73 -28.84
CA GLN A 283 -5.24 -17.47 -28.94
C GLN A 283 -5.39 -16.80 -27.57
N ARG A 284 -5.86 -17.56 -26.57
CA ARG A 284 -6.04 -17.08 -25.20
C ARG A 284 -4.71 -16.61 -24.60
N LEU A 285 -3.64 -17.39 -24.76
CA LEU A 285 -2.30 -17.06 -24.29
C LEU A 285 -1.81 -15.72 -24.85
N LEU A 286 -1.93 -15.51 -26.17
CA LEU A 286 -1.47 -14.28 -26.82
C LEU A 286 -2.28 -13.06 -26.37
N VAL A 287 -3.59 -13.20 -26.19
CA VAL A 287 -4.45 -12.12 -25.68
C VAL A 287 -4.08 -11.77 -24.24
N SER A 288 -3.93 -12.78 -23.38
CA SER A 288 -3.54 -12.59 -21.98
C SER A 288 -2.17 -11.94 -21.85
N TYR A 289 -1.19 -12.36 -22.66
CA TYR A 289 0.13 -11.70 -22.69
C TYR A 289 0.03 -10.27 -23.22
N GLY A 290 -0.70 -10.07 -24.32
CA GLY A 290 -0.87 -8.74 -24.93
C GLY A 290 -1.49 -7.72 -23.97
N LEU A 291 -2.49 -8.14 -23.18
CA LEU A 291 -3.10 -7.30 -22.17
C LEU A 291 -2.18 -6.98 -20.99
N ALA A 292 -1.46 -7.99 -20.48
CA ALA A 292 -0.79 -7.88 -19.18
C ALA A 292 0.71 -7.59 -19.25
N ARG A 293 1.36 -7.75 -20.41
CA ARG A 293 2.84 -7.75 -20.53
C ARG A 293 3.39 -6.95 -21.70
N LEU A 294 2.55 -6.62 -22.68
CA LEU A 294 2.98 -5.85 -23.85
C LEU A 294 2.43 -4.42 -23.75
N GLY A 295 3.32 -3.44 -23.62
CA GLY A 295 2.98 -2.02 -23.57
C GLY A 295 2.58 -1.43 -24.92
N ASP A 296 1.81 -0.36 -24.85
CA ASP A 296 1.61 0.57 -25.95
C ASP A 296 2.87 1.43 -26.14
N ILE A 297 2.98 2.10 -27.28
CA ILE A 297 4.23 2.74 -27.72
C ILE A 297 4.29 4.17 -27.18
N VAL A 298 5.32 4.44 -26.37
CA VAL A 298 5.63 5.78 -25.85
C VAL A 298 6.56 6.50 -26.83
N ASP A 299 6.22 7.74 -27.17
CA ASP A 299 7.02 8.66 -27.99
C ASP A 299 7.52 8.05 -29.32
N ASP A 300 6.69 7.19 -29.92
CA ASP A 300 6.98 6.45 -31.17
C ASP A 300 8.21 5.51 -31.10
N ASP A 301 8.70 5.18 -29.90
CA ASP A 301 9.78 4.22 -29.67
C ASP A 301 9.25 2.81 -29.40
N LEU A 302 9.43 1.88 -30.35
CA LEU A 302 8.99 0.49 -30.20
C LEU A 302 9.64 -0.23 -29.01
N GLY A 303 10.84 0.19 -28.57
CA GLY A 303 11.52 -0.37 -27.40
C GLY A 303 10.79 -0.10 -26.08
N SER A 304 9.97 0.96 -26.03
CA SER A 304 9.21 1.34 -24.83
C SER A 304 8.18 0.28 -24.40
N ALA A 305 7.76 -0.60 -25.30
CA ALA A 305 6.75 -1.62 -25.03
C ALA A 305 7.09 -2.54 -23.85
N TYR A 306 8.36 -2.64 -23.45
CA TYR A 306 8.86 -3.41 -22.33
C TYR A 306 9.65 -2.58 -21.29
N ASP A 307 9.76 -1.26 -21.48
CA ASP A 307 10.54 -0.38 -20.60
C ASP A 307 9.65 0.23 -19.51
N ASN A 308 9.75 -0.33 -18.30
CA ASN A 308 8.97 0.11 -17.15
C ASN A 308 9.29 1.55 -16.71
N VAL A 309 10.52 2.04 -16.93
CA VAL A 309 10.91 3.40 -16.53
C VAL A 309 10.27 4.40 -17.48
N VAL A 310 10.37 4.16 -18.79
CA VAL A 310 9.74 5.00 -19.81
C VAL A 310 8.22 5.00 -19.64
N ASN A 311 7.61 3.85 -19.35
CA ASN A 311 6.18 3.75 -19.10
C ASN A 311 5.76 4.52 -17.84
N TYR A 312 6.53 4.42 -16.75
CA TYR A 312 6.26 5.17 -15.52
C TYR A 312 6.37 6.68 -15.77
N ASP A 313 7.41 7.15 -16.45
CA ASP A 313 7.59 8.57 -16.73
C ASP A 313 6.47 9.13 -17.63
N ALA A 314 5.98 8.34 -18.59
CA ALA A 314 4.92 8.75 -19.50
C ALA A 314 3.51 8.70 -18.88
N THR A 315 3.26 7.78 -17.94
CA THR A 315 1.92 7.51 -17.40
C THR A 315 1.74 7.92 -15.95
N VAL A 316 2.84 8.09 -15.21
CA VAL A 316 2.95 8.26 -13.75
C VAL A 316 2.30 7.09 -13.00
N ARG A 317 2.44 5.88 -13.57
CA ARG A 317 1.90 4.63 -13.04
C ARG A 317 2.87 3.51 -13.27
N ASP A 318 2.95 2.60 -12.31
CA ASP A 318 3.66 1.34 -12.51
C ASP A 318 2.92 0.49 -13.54
N GLY A 319 3.69 -0.17 -14.41
CA GLY A 319 3.21 -1.14 -15.37
C GLY A 319 3.39 -0.79 -16.83
N VAL A 320 2.67 -1.49 -17.69
CA VAL A 320 2.75 -1.31 -19.14
C VAL A 320 2.00 -0.04 -19.58
N ALA A 321 2.56 0.71 -20.52
CA ALA A 321 1.87 1.86 -21.10
C ALA A 321 0.55 1.43 -21.76
N ASP A 322 -0.50 2.24 -21.57
CA ASP A 322 -1.86 1.96 -22.05
C ASP A 322 -2.41 3.16 -22.82
N ALA A 323 -2.59 2.98 -24.13
CA ALA A 323 -3.11 4.02 -25.03
C ALA A 323 -4.57 4.41 -24.71
N ALA A 324 -5.34 3.54 -24.05
CA ALA A 324 -6.71 3.86 -23.66
C ALA A 324 -6.79 4.98 -22.61
N GLN A 325 -5.71 5.23 -21.86
CA GLN A 325 -5.62 6.33 -20.90
C GLN A 325 -5.59 7.72 -21.54
N GLY A 326 -5.51 7.81 -22.88
CA GLY A 326 -5.63 9.07 -23.62
C GLY A 326 -4.40 9.99 -23.52
N ARG A 327 -3.24 9.46 -23.11
CA ARG A 327 -1.97 10.19 -23.10
C ARG A 327 -1.51 10.48 -24.53
N ALA A 328 -1.18 11.73 -24.83
CA ALA A 328 -0.79 12.13 -26.19
C ALA A 328 0.51 11.48 -26.69
N SER A 329 1.42 11.14 -25.78
CA SER A 329 2.69 10.46 -26.05
C SER A 329 2.54 8.95 -26.25
N VAL A 330 1.37 8.35 -25.95
CA VAL A 330 1.17 6.90 -25.98
C VAL A 330 0.25 6.52 -27.14
N ARG A 331 0.70 5.62 -28.01
CA ARG A 331 -0.08 5.12 -29.17
C ARG A 331 -0.26 3.61 -29.13
N PRO A 332 -1.38 3.08 -29.66
CA PRO A 332 -1.63 1.64 -29.70
C PRO A 332 -0.46 0.87 -30.33
N ASN A 333 -0.02 -0.20 -29.67
CA ASN A 333 1.01 -1.07 -30.17
C ASN A 333 0.57 -1.76 -31.49
N PRO A 334 1.31 -1.60 -32.60
CA PRO A 334 0.96 -2.23 -33.88
C PRO A 334 0.80 -3.75 -33.81
N THR A 335 1.57 -4.42 -32.93
CA THR A 335 1.46 -5.86 -32.67
C THR A 335 0.10 -6.20 -32.06
N LEU A 336 -0.35 -5.43 -31.07
CA LEU A 336 -1.67 -5.63 -30.44
C LEU A 336 -2.81 -5.36 -31.43
N VAL A 337 -2.69 -4.30 -32.24
CA VAL A 337 -3.66 -4.01 -33.32
C VAL A 337 -3.76 -5.19 -34.28
N THR A 338 -2.61 -5.73 -34.72
CA THR A 338 -2.54 -6.86 -35.65
C THR A 338 -3.15 -8.13 -35.05
N LEU A 339 -2.90 -8.39 -33.76
CA LEU A 339 -3.48 -9.51 -33.03
C LEU A 339 -5.02 -9.42 -32.98
N VAL A 340 -5.57 -8.25 -32.61
CA VAL A 340 -7.02 -8.03 -32.58
C VAL A 340 -7.63 -8.20 -33.96
N ASP A 341 -7.05 -7.59 -34.99
CA ASP A 341 -7.56 -7.70 -36.36
C ASP A 341 -7.51 -9.16 -36.86
N ALA A 342 -6.51 -9.94 -36.45
CA ALA A 342 -6.42 -11.37 -36.77
C ALA A 342 -7.49 -12.21 -36.06
N LEU A 343 -7.76 -11.96 -34.77
CA LEU A 343 -8.81 -12.65 -34.00
C LEU A 343 -10.20 -12.35 -34.58
N LEU A 344 -10.45 -11.09 -34.92
CA LEU A 344 -11.72 -10.68 -35.53
C LEU A 344 -11.93 -11.31 -36.90
N ARG A 345 -10.87 -11.49 -37.71
CA ARG A 345 -10.96 -12.21 -39.00
C ARG A 345 -11.20 -13.71 -38.83
N ALA A 346 -10.66 -14.32 -37.78
CA ALA A 346 -10.82 -15.76 -37.52
C ALA A 346 -12.26 -16.15 -37.13
N GLY A 347 -13.10 -15.18 -36.73
CA GLY A 347 -14.52 -15.38 -36.46
C GLY A 347 -14.88 -15.00 -35.03
N PRO A 348 -15.46 -13.81 -34.77
CA PRO A 348 -15.72 -13.34 -33.41
C PRO A 348 -16.67 -14.25 -32.62
N ALA A 349 -17.56 -14.98 -33.31
CA ALA A 349 -18.53 -15.89 -32.70
C ALA A 349 -17.88 -17.12 -32.04
N ALA A 350 -16.66 -17.49 -32.45
CA ALA A 350 -15.95 -18.66 -31.93
C ALA A 350 -15.02 -18.33 -30.73
N ILE A 351 -14.93 -17.06 -30.33
CA ILE A 351 -14.08 -16.62 -29.21
C ILE A 351 -14.81 -16.92 -27.90
N GLU A 352 -14.37 -17.96 -27.17
CA GLU A 352 -14.93 -18.38 -25.88
C GLU A 352 -14.79 -17.29 -24.81
N ASP A 353 -13.60 -16.68 -24.72
CA ASP A 353 -13.24 -15.61 -23.78
C ASP A 353 -13.39 -14.21 -24.40
N ALA A 354 -14.58 -13.93 -24.94
CA ALA A 354 -14.83 -12.71 -25.71
C ALA A 354 -14.59 -11.41 -24.92
N ASP A 355 -14.66 -11.44 -23.59
CA ASP A 355 -14.45 -10.29 -22.72
C ASP A 355 -12.97 -9.82 -22.66
N ARG A 356 -12.00 -10.74 -22.66
CA ARG A 356 -10.56 -10.40 -22.79
C ARG A 356 -10.26 -9.79 -24.15
N VAL A 357 -10.83 -10.34 -25.22
CA VAL A 357 -10.66 -9.77 -26.56
C VAL A 357 -11.37 -8.41 -26.65
N ALA A 358 -12.49 -8.23 -25.96
CA ALA A 358 -13.17 -6.93 -25.85
C ALA A 358 -12.28 -5.89 -25.16
N ALA A 359 -11.62 -6.25 -24.04
CA ALA A 359 -10.69 -5.38 -23.36
C ALA A 359 -9.49 -5.00 -24.25
N LEU A 360 -8.93 -5.96 -24.99
CA LEU A 360 -7.82 -5.68 -25.90
C LEU A 360 -8.25 -4.82 -27.10
N ALA A 361 -9.44 -5.07 -27.64
CA ALA A 361 -10.04 -4.24 -28.68
C ALA A 361 -10.31 -2.82 -28.18
N TYR A 362 -10.76 -2.67 -26.93
CA TYR A 362 -10.93 -1.36 -26.28
C TYR A 362 -9.57 -0.63 -26.19
N ARG A 363 -8.53 -1.31 -25.70
CA ARG A 363 -7.17 -0.77 -25.57
C ARG A 363 -6.63 -0.17 -26.87
N VAL A 364 -6.78 -0.90 -27.97
CA VAL A 364 -6.27 -0.51 -29.29
C VAL A 364 -7.22 0.39 -30.10
N GLY A 365 -8.30 0.88 -29.47
CA GLY A 365 -9.22 1.84 -30.07
C GLY A 365 -10.27 1.26 -31.03
N ARG A 366 -10.50 -0.06 -31.00
CA ARG A 366 -11.54 -0.78 -31.76
C ARG A 366 -12.85 -0.84 -30.96
N TYR A 367 -13.41 0.33 -30.63
CA TYR A 367 -14.50 0.45 -29.65
C TYR A 367 -15.80 -0.24 -30.06
N ASP A 368 -16.18 -0.18 -31.34
CA ASP A 368 -17.39 -0.86 -31.84
C ASP A 368 -17.26 -2.39 -31.71
N GLN A 369 -16.07 -2.92 -32.00
CA GLN A 369 -15.79 -4.34 -31.85
C GLN A 369 -15.70 -4.74 -30.36
N ALA A 370 -15.13 -3.88 -29.52
CA ALA A 370 -15.10 -4.08 -28.08
C ALA A 370 -16.52 -4.15 -27.50
N GLU A 371 -17.43 -3.24 -27.91
CA GLU A 371 -18.83 -3.25 -27.50
C GLU A 371 -19.54 -4.53 -27.94
N ALA A 372 -19.37 -4.94 -29.20
CA ALA A 372 -19.96 -6.17 -29.72
C ALA A 372 -19.44 -7.44 -29.03
N LEU A 373 -18.15 -7.49 -28.67
CA LEU A 373 -17.54 -8.62 -27.96
C LEU A 373 -17.95 -8.67 -26.49
N ALA A 374 -17.87 -7.53 -25.78
CA ALA A 374 -18.33 -7.43 -24.39
C ALA A 374 -19.82 -7.77 -24.30
N GLY A 375 -20.61 -7.38 -25.31
CA GLY A 375 -22.03 -7.71 -25.47
C GLY A 375 -22.39 -9.20 -25.41
N LYS A 376 -21.44 -10.11 -25.63
CA LYS A 376 -21.69 -11.56 -25.68
C LYS A 376 -21.73 -12.23 -24.32
N LEU A 377 -21.13 -11.60 -23.32
CA LEU A 377 -20.93 -12.20 -21.99
C LEU A 377 -21.51 -11.30 -20.91
N GLU A 378 -21.91 -11.92 -19.81
CA GLU A 378 -22.45 -11.25 -18.62
C GLU A 378 -21.44 -11.31 -17.46
N THR A 379 -20.15 -11.43 -17.78
CA THR A 379 -19.06 -11.47 -16.81
C THR A 379 -18.76 -10.10 -16.24
N ALA A 380 -18.12 -10.05 -15.06
CA ALA A 380 -17.68 -8.80 -14.46
C ALA A 380 -16.72 -8.01 -15.38
N LEU A 381 -15.79 -8.70 -16.05
CA LEU A 381 -14.88 -8.07 -17.03
C LEU A 381 -15.64 -7.47 -18.22
N ALA A 382 -16.64 -8.18 -18.77
CA ALA A 382 -17.47 -7.66 -19.87
C ALA A 382 -18.23 -6.40 -19.46
N TRP A 383 -18.86 -6.41 -18.28
CA TRP A 383 -19.53 -5.24 -17.73
C TRP A 383 -18.57 -4.09 -17.45
N TRP A 384 -17.34 -4.37 -17.01
CA TRP A 384 -16.33 -3.34 -16.81
C TRP A 384 -15.93 -2.68 -18.12
N VAL A 385 -15.70 -3.45 -19.20
CA VAL A 385 -15.44 -2.90 -20.55
C VAL A 385 -16.60 -2.03 -21.03
N ARG A 386 -17.86 -2.47 -20.83
CA ARG A 386 -19.05 -1.64 -21.14
C ARG A 386 -19.06 -0.33 -20.35
N ALA A 387 -18.62 -0.34 -19.09
CA ALA A 387 -18.50 0.87 -18.28
C ALA A 387 -17.45 1.83 -18.87
N LYS A 388 -16.27 1.33 -19.26
CA LYS A 388 -15.21 2.12 -19.90
C LYS A 388 -15.69 2.76 -21.21
N LEU A 389 -16.41 1.99 -22.04
CA LEU A 389 -17.02 2.48 -23.28
C LEU A 389 -18.05 3.59 -23.03
N ALA A 390 -18.90 3.44 -22.00
CA ALA A 390 -19.87 4.47 -21.62
C ALA A 390 -19.19 5.77 -21.15
N ILE A 391 -18.14 5.68 -20.33
CA ILE A 391 -17.32 6.83 -19.92
C ILE A 391 -16.74 7.56 -21.13
N ARG A 392 -16.26 6.80 -22.12
CA ARG A 392 -15.69 7.36 -23.34
C ARG A 392 -16.71 8.12 -24.20
N ARG A 393 -17.97 7.70 -24.16
CA ARG A 393 -19.10 8.42 -24.77
C ARG A 393 -19.58 9.63 -23.95
N GLY A 394 -19.04 9.82 -22.75
CA GLY A 394 -19.49 10.84 -21.80
C GLY A 394 -20.75 10.46 -21.02
N ASP A 395 -21.20 9.19 -21.09
CA ASP A 395 -22.39 8.70 -20.40
C ASP A 395 -22.03 8.09 -19.04
N MET A 396 -21.91 8.96 -18.03
CA MET A 396 -21.57 8.57 -16.67
C MET A 396 -22.69 7.78 -15.97
N ASP A 397 -23.94 7.94 -16.40
CA ASP A 397 -25.09 7.22 -15.85
C ASP A 397 -25.06 5.75 -16.28
N GLN A 398 -24.85 5.51 -17.58
CA GLN A 398 -24.65 4.16 -18.12
C GLN A 398 -23.38 3.52 -17.55
N ALA A 399 -22.30 4.29 -17.39
CA ALA A 399 -21.07 3.79 -16.77
C ALA A 399 -21.31 3.26 -15.36
N ALA A 400 -21.98 4.03 -14.51
CA ALA A 400 -22.28 3.62 -13.14
C ALA A 400 -23.18 2.37 -13.08
N GLN A 401 -24.16 2.26 -13.99
CA GLN A 401 -24.99 1.06 -14.09
C GLN A 401 -24.15 -0.17 -14.45
N ALA A 402 -23.22 -0.02 -15.40
CA ALA A 402 -22.32 -1.10 -15.80
C ALA A 402 -21.35 -1.50 -14.68
N TYR A 403 -20.77 -0.56 -13.91
CA TYR A 403 -19.99 -0.89 -12.71
C TYR A 403 -20.83 -1.62 -11.66
N ALA A 404 -22.05 -1.16 -11.40
CA ALA A 404 -22.93 -1.83 -10.44
C ALA A 404 -23.27 -3.27 -10.86
N ARG A 405 -23.49 -3.52 -12.16
CA ARG A 405 -23.67 -4.88 -12.71
C ARG A 405 -22.42 -5.74 -12.55
N ALA A 406 -21.25 -5.19 -12.85
CA ALA A 406 -19.98 -5.89 -12.66
C ALA A 406 -19.76 -6.26 -11.17
N ALA A 407 -20.03 -5.34 -10.25
CA ALA A 407 -19.90 -5.58 -8.81
C ALA A 407 -20.88 -6.64 -8.29
N GLN A 408 -22.11 -6.67 -8.81
CA GLN A 408 -23.15 -7.65 -8.44
C GLN A 408 -22.83 -9.09 -8.86
N ALA A 409 -21.93 -9.29 -9.82
CA ALA A 409 -21.55 -10.61 -10.29
C ALA A 409 -20.72 -11.41 -9.25
N PHE A 410 -20.15 -10.73 -8.25
CA PHE A 410 -19.35 -11.36 -7.20
C PHE A 410 -20.22 -11.92 -6.05
N PRO A 411 -19.80 -13.01 -5.39
CA PRO A 411 -18.51 -13.71 -5.54
C PRO A 411 -18.46 -14.80 -6.61
N GLN A 412 -19.55 -15.03 -7.37
CA GLN A 412 -19.66 -16.15 -8.31
C GLN A 412 -18.81 -15.97 -9.57
N ASP A 413 -18.67 -14.73 -10.04
CA ASP A 413 -17.85 -14.42 -11.20
C ASP A 413 -16.35 -14.62 -10.91
N THR A 414 -15.69 -15.33 -11.81
CA THR A 414 -14.24 -15.61 -11.79
C THR A 414 -13.53 -14.99 -12.99
N SER A 415 -14.11 -13.98 -13.63
CA SER A 415 -13.52 -13.32 -14.79
C SER A 415 -12.40 -12.34 -14.40
N LEU A 416 -12.38 -11.85 -13.14
CA LEU A 416 -11.39 -10.89 -12.62
C LEU A 416 -10.57 -11.46 -11.46
N ASP A 417 -9.28 -11.15 -11.41
CA ASP A 417 -8.43 -11.46 -10.27
C ASP A 417 -8.76 -10.62 -9.03
N GLY A 418 -8.27 -11.03 -7.85
CA GLY A 418 -8.61 -10.38 -6.58
C GLY A 418 -8.27 -8.89 -6.55
N GLY A 419 -7.16 -8.53 -7.21
CA GLY A 419 -6.72 -7.17 -7.35
C GLY A 419 -7.64 -6.31 -8.22
N ASN A 420 -8.01 -6.81 -9.40
CA ASN A 420 -8.93 -6.11 -10.31
C ASN A 420 -10.34 -6.01 -9.75
N ARG A 421 -10.77 -6.96 -8.93
CA ARG A 421 -12.03 -6.84 -8.16
C ARG A 421 -11.99 -5.66 -7.19
N THR A 422 -10.81 -5.36 -6.65
CA THR A 422 -10.60 -4.19 -5.78
C THR A 422 -10.53 -2.90 -6.59
N LEU A 423 -9.82 -2.89 -7.72
CA LEU A 423 -9.78 -1.74 -8.62
C LEU A 423 -11.17 -1.40 -9.18
N LEU A 424 -11.93 -2.38 -9.67
CA LEU A 424 -13.31 -2.20 -10.14
C LEU A 424 -14.19 -1.49 -9.10
N ALA A 425 -14.10 -1.93 -7.84
CA ALA A 425 -14.86 -1.34 -6.74
C ALA A 425 -14.39 0.09 -6.41
N GLY A 426 -13.08 0.34 -6.46
CA GLY A 426 -12.52 1.68 -6.29
C GLY A 426 -12.96 2.64 -7.40
N GLU A 427 -12.89 2.21 -8.66
CA GLU A 427 -13.33 2.98 -9.83
C GLU A 427 -14.83 3.28 -9.80
N GLN A 428 -15.66 2.37 -9.28
CA GLN A 428 -17.08 2.64 -9.03
C GLN A 428 -17.26 3.85 -8.10
N GLY A 429 -16.43 3.94 -7.05
CA GLY A 429 -16.38 5.11 -6.16
C GLY A 429 -15.93 6.38 -6.87
N VAL A 430 -14.94 6.28 -7.78
CA VAL A 430 -14.52 7.41 -8.63
C VAL A 430 -15.65 7.88 -9.54
N VAL A 431 -16.40 6.96 -10.17
CA VAL A 431 -17.57 7.32 -11.00
C VAL A 431 -18.63 8.04 -10.18
N ALA A 432 -18.97 7.55 -8.99
CA ALA A 432 -19.93 8.22 -8.10
C ALA A 432 -19.45 9.65 -7.73
N LEU A 433 -18.15 9.82 -7.43
CA LEU A 433 -17.56 11.12 -7.15
C LEU A 433 -17.67 12.07 -8.35
N SER A 434 -17.34 11.57 -9.54
CA SER A 434 -17.41 12.32 -10.80
C SER A 434 -18.84 12.71 -11.20
N ARG A 435 -19.85 12.05 -10.64
CA ARG A 435 -21.28 12.39 -10.78
C ARG A 435 -21.79 13.34 -9.68
N GLY A 436 -20.93 13.77 -8.76
CA GLY A 436 -21.30 14.62 -7.63
C GLY A 436 -22.01 13.87 -6.49
N GLN A 437 -22.01 12.54 -6.50
CA GLN A 437 -22.64 11.69 -5.50
C GLN A 437 -21.68 11.45 -4.32
N PHE A 438 -21.31 12.51 -3.60
CA PHE A 438 -20.16 12.49 -2.68
C PHE A 438 -20.27 11.49 -1.52
N VAL A 439 -21.47 11.34 -0.93
CA VAL A 439 -21.66 10.39 0.18
C VAL A 439 -21.61 8.94 -0.31
N GLU A 440 -22.16 8.67 -1.49
CA GLU A 440 -22.08 7.34 -2.12
C GLU A 440 -20.64 7.00 -2.51
N ALA A 441 -19.89 7.97 -3.04
CA ALA A 441 -18.47 7.80 -3.34
C ALA A 441 -17.65 7.44 -2.09
N LEU A 442 -17.93 8.09 -0.95
CA LEU A 442 -17.32 7.73 0.33
C LEU A 442 -17.70 6.31 0.75
N ASP A 443 -18.98 5.92 0.65
CA ASP A 443 -19.44 4.57 1.03
C ASP A 443 -18.70 3.48 0.23
N LEU A 444 -18.57 3.67 -1.09
CA LEU A 444 -17.92 2.73 -2.00
C LEU A 444 -16.41 2.60 -1.72
N LEU A 445 -15.69 3.72 -1.61
CA LEU A 445 -14.24 3.69 -1.35
C LEU A 445 -13.92 3.24 0.08
N TYR A 446 -14.72 3.66 1.07
CA TYR A 446 -14.57 3.19 2.45
C TYR A 446 -14.78 1.66 2.55
N ALA A 447 -15.75 1.10 1.82
CA ALA A 447 -15.96 -0.35 1.77
C ALA A 447 -14.76 -1.10 1.18
N VAL A 448 -14.00 -0.48 0.26
CA VAL A 448 -12.74 -1.03 -0.25
C VAL A 448 -11.63 -0.91 0.79
N SER A 449 -11.42 0.28 1.36
CA SER A 449 -10.38 0.51 2.38
C SER A 449 -10.59 -0.29 3.68
N SER A 450 -11.82 -0.72 3.96
CA SER A 450 -12.18 -1.52 5.13
C SER A 450 -12.00 -3.02 4.94
N ARG A 451 -11.62 -3.49 3.75
CA ARG A 451 -11.34 -4.91 3.54
C ARG A 451 -10.04 -5.28 4.24
N GLU A 452 -10.13 -6.09 5.28
CA GLU A 452 -8.96 -6.70 5.90
C GLU A 452 -8.44 -7.81 4.97
N ASP A 453 -7.13 -7.79 4.68
CA ASP A 453 -6.45 -8.96 4.11
C ASP A 453 -5.81 -9.77 5.26
N PRO A 454 -6.34 -10.95 5.59
CA PRO A 454 -5.78 -11.80 6.64
C PRO A 454 -4.34 -12.23 6.38
N ALA A 455 -3.89 -12.22 5.11
CA ALA A 455 -2.53 -12.59 4.74
C ALA A 455 -1.52 -11.46 4.95
N THR A 456 -1.98 -10.20 5.01
CA THR A 456 -1.13 -9.01 5.13
C THR A 456 -1.68 -8.01 6.17
N PRO A 457 -1.74 -8.38 7.47
CA PRO A 457 -2.30 -7.53 8.53
C PRO A 457 -1.53 -6.21 8.78
N TYR A 458 -0.41 -6.01 8.11
CA TYR A 458 0.40 -4.79 8.14
C TYR A 458 0.36 -3.99 6.83
N ALA A 459 -0.40 -4.43 5.83
CA ALA A 459 -0.50 -3.74 4.54
C ALA A 459 -1.28 -2.43 4.67
N ASP A 460 -0.86 -1.44 3.87
CA ASP A 460 -1.58 -0.19 3.72
C ASP A 460 -3.02 -0.44 3.29
N LYS A 461 -3.96 0.28 3.93
CA LYS A 461 -5.37 0.25 3.57
C LYS A 461 -5.54 0.71 2.13
N VAL A 462 -6.05 -0.18 1.27
CA VAL A 462 -6.19 0.09 -0.16
C VAL A 462 -7.04 1.35 -0.39
N TYR A 463 -6.52 2.28 -1.18
CA TYR A 463 -7.13 3.58 -1.51
C TYR A 463 -7.52 4.46 -0.30
N TRP A 464 -6.88 4.28 0.87
CA TRP A 464 -7.19 5.09 2.04
C TRP A 464 -7.01 6.59 1.79
N SER A 465 -5.98 6.99 1.05
CA SER A 465 -5.77 8.40 0.68
C SER A 465 -6.93 9.00 -0.11
N ASP A 466 -7.59 8.22 -0.99
CA ASP A 466 -8.77 8.66 -1.73
C ASP A 466 -10.00 8.74 -0.82
N THR A 467 -10.19 7.75 0.05
CA THR A 467 -11.23 7.74 1.09
C THR A 467 -11.12 8.96 2.00
N ALA A 468 -9.91 9.24 2.50
CA ALA A 468 -9.58 10.40 3.32
C ALA A 468 -9.81 11.71 2.56
N TYR A 469 -9.48 11.78 1.27
CA TYR A 469 -9.72 12.96 0.45
C TYR A 469 -11.20 13.29 0.37
N ILE A 470 -12.04 12.31 0.08
CA ILE A 470 -13.49 12.51 0.01
C ILE A 470 -14.03 12.94 1.38
N ALA A 471 -13.63 12.25 2.45
CA ALA A 471 -14.06 12.54 3.81
C ALA A 471 -13.63 13.94 4.30
N GLU A 472 -12.37 14.32 4.10
CA GLU A 472 -11.79 15.55 4.65
C GLU A 472 -12.03 16.77 3.76
N ARG A 473 -11.92 16.61 2.43
CA ARG A 473 -11.90 17.72 1.49
C ARG A 473 -13.22 17.94 0.77
N VAL A 474 -14.04 16.90 0.55
CA VAL A 474 -15.26 16.97 -0.28
C VAL A 474 -16.55 16.98 0.53
N LEU A 475 -16.72 16.07 1.50
CA LEU A 475 -17.90 16.10 2.36
C LEU A 475 -17.88 17.35 3.24
N THR A 476 -19.06 17.87 3.56
CA THR A 476 -19.22 18.80 4.68
C THR A 476 -19.04 18.07 6.00
N THR A 477 -18.68 18.80 7.06
CA THR A 477 -18.48 18.21 8.39
C THR A 477 -19.73 17.47 8.89
N ASP A 478 -20.93 17.97 8.61
CA ASP A 478 -22.18 17.32 9.01
C ASP A 478 -22.56 16.11 8.15
N GLU A 479 -22.21 16.09 6.86
CA GLU A 479 -22.34 14.88 6.03
C GLU A 479 -21.40 13.78 6.52
N LEU A 480 -20.12 14.10 6.77
CA LEU A 480 -19.14 13.14 7.27
C LEU A 480 -19.57 12.58 8.63
N ARG A 481 -20.01 13.44 9.55
CA ARG A 481 -20.50 13.01 10.85
C ARG A 481 -21.68 12.04 10.74
N ARG A 482 -22.70 12.39 9.95
CA ARG A 482 -23.86 11.51 9.73
C ARG A 482 -23.45 10.17 9.12
N PHE A 483 -22.50 10.18 8.18
CA PHE A 483 -21.96 8.96 7.60
C PHE A 483 -21.28 8.08 8.66
N VAL A 484 -20.35 8.65 9.44
CA VAL A 484 -19.64 7.92 10.50
C VAL A 484 -20.60 7.37 11.54
N ASP A 485 -21.57 8.16 11.99
CA ASP A 485 -22.58 7.73 12.98
C ASP A 485 -23.42 6.56 12.49
N ALA A 486 -23.74 6.53 11.19
CA ALA A 486 -24.60 5.50 10.60
C ALA A 486 -23.85 4.24 10.15
N ARG A 487 -22.56 4.36 9.79
CA ARG A 487 -21.84 3.32 9.02
C ARG A 487 -20.54 2.85 9.67
N VAL A 488 -19.96 3.63 10.59
CA VAL A 488 -18.61 3.38 11.11
C VAL A 488 -18.65 3.29 12.64
N PRO A 489 -19.08 2.13 13.18
CA PRO A 489 -19.07 1.89 14.61
C PRO A 489 -17.65 1.99 15.17
N ALA A 490 -17.51 2.38 16.44
CA ALA A 490 -16.22 2.40 17.10
C ALA A 490 -15.67 0.96 17.19
N PRO A 491 -14.46 0.68 16.70
CA PRO A 491 -13.83 -0.62 16.88
C PRO A 491 -13.66 -0.95 18.38
N PRO A 492 -13.75 -2.23 18.78
CA PRO A 492 -13.53 -2.62 20.16
C PRO A 492 -12.08 -2.34 20.56
N THR A 493 -11.89 -1.77 21.76
CA THR A 493 -10.55 -1.52 22.30
C THR A 493 -9.87 -2.84 22.67
N PRO A 494 -8.67 -3.14 22.12
CA PRO A 494 -7.90 -4.33 22.51
C PRO A 494 -7.48 -4.26 23.99
N PRO A 495 -7.21 -5.41 24.64
CA PRO A 495 -6.70 -5.42 26.01
C PRO A 495 -5.33 -4.73 26.08
N LEU A 496 -5.11 -3.94 27.12
CA LEU A 496 -3.86 -3.24 27.35
C LEU A 496 -2.72 -4.24 27.60
N PRO A 497 -1.60 -4.17 26.85
CA PRO A 497 -0.40 -4.95 27.12
C PRO A 497 0.11 -4.79 28.56
N ASP A 498 0.69 -5.86 29.12
CA ASP A 498 1.10 -5.90 30.52
C ASP A 498 2.15 -4.86 30.89
N ASP A 499 3.06 -4.54 29.98
CA ASP A 499 4.08 -3.52 30.19
C ASP A 499 3.50 -2.11 30.18
N LEU A 500 2.57 -1.80 29.26
CA LEU A 500 1.79 -0.56 29.31
C LEU A 500 0.98 -0.47 30.61
N ARG A 501 0.40 -1.58 31.07
CA ARG A 501 -0.37 -1.65 32.33
C ARG A 501 0.48 -1.43 33.57
N THR A 502 1.69 -1.99 33.62
CA THR A 502 2.54 -2.00 34.83
C THR A 502 3.60 -0.90 34.87
N ARG A 503 4.22 -0.58 33.73
CA ARG A 503 5.27 0.45 33.60
C ARG A 503 4.75 1.77 33.02
N GLY A 504 3.59 1.75 32.36
CA GLY A 504 3.08 2.91 31.60
C GLY A 504 3.79 3.14 30.26
N VAL A 505 4.74 2.28 29.91
CA VAL A 505 5.52 2.31 28.66
C VAL A 505 5.77 0.91 28.14
N THR A 506 5.93 0.79 26.82
CA THR A 506 6.34 -0.42 26.11
C THR A 506 7.54 -0.14 25.20
N ASP A 507 8.36 -1.16 24.98
CA ASP A 507 9.48 -1.11 24.03
C ASP A 507 9.04 -1.53 22.61
N GLN A 508 7.78 -1.95 22.46
CA GLN A 508 7.18 -2.40 21.20
C GLN A 508 6.29 -1.28 20.62
N PRO A 509 6.42 -0.91 19.33
CA PRO A 509 5.43 -0.05 18.69
C PRO A 509 4.06 -0.74 18.67
N ALA A 510 3.01 0.02 18.34
CA ALA A 510 1.68 -0.55 18.14
C ALA A 510 1.76 -1.69 17.12
N GLN A 511 1.46 -2.92 17.56
CA GLN A 511 1.58 -4.12 16.73
C GLN A 511 0.40 -4.29 15.77
N ALA A 512 -0.75 -3.65 16.04
CA ALA A 512 -1.93 -3.74 15.19
C ALA A 512 -2.03 -2.50 14.30
N ALA A 513 -2.18 -2.72 12.99
CA ALA A 513 -2.51 -1.65 12.05
C ALA A 513 -3.86 -1.01 12.43
N LEU A 514 -3.97 0.30 12.26
CA LEU A 514 -5.23 1.01 12.44
C LEU A 514 -6.21 0.60 11.33
N SER A 515 -7.41 0.20 11.73
CA SER A 515 -8.48 -0.12 10.78
C SER A 515 -8.97 1.15 10.07
N ALA A 516 -9.62 1.01 8.91
CA ALA A 516 -10.23 2.17 8.23
C ALA A 516 -11.28 2.87 9.12
N ALA A 517 -11.94 2.12 10.01
CA ALA A 517 -12.89 2.66 10.97
C ALA A 517 -12.20 3.55 12.03
N ASP A 518 -11.04 3.12 12.53
CA ASP A 518 -10.23 3.91 13.47
C ASP A 518 -9.83 5.24 12.85
N ASP A 519 -9.30 5.21 11.62
CA ASP A 519 -8.80 6.40 10.96
C ASP A 519 -9.93 7.35 10.54
N LEU A 520 -11.07 6.86 10.05
CA LEU A 520 -12.17 7.74 9.63
C LEU A 520 -12.80 8.47 10.82
N ARG A 521 -12.91 7.78 11.97
CA ARG A 521 -13.39 8.38 13.21
C ARG A 521 -12.41 9.41 13.74
N LEU A 522 -11.11 9.10 13.73
CA LEU A 522 -10.09 10.05 14.16
C LEU A 522 -10.02 11.28 13.23
N LEU A 523 -10.12 11.10 11.91
CA LEU A 523 -10.19 12.18 10.92
C LEU A 523 -11.37 13.10 11.22
N LEU A 524 -12.57 12.56 11.44
CA LEU A 524 -13.75 13.35 11.83
C LEU A 524 -13.51 14.11 13.15
N ALA A 525 -12.92 13.46 14.15
CA ALA A 525 -12.61 14.08 15.43
C ALA A 525 -11.69 15.31 15.25
N ARG A 526 -10.59 15.14 14.51
CA ARG A 526 -9.64 16.24 14.23
C ARG A 526 -10.29 17.36 13.40
N ARG A 527 -11.16 17.02 12.46
CA ARG A 527 -11.93 18.02 11.69
C ARG A 527 -12.89 18.83 12.56
N LEU A 528 -13.64 18.18 13.45
CA LEU A 528 -14.51 18.86 14.42
C LEU A 528 -13.72 19.80 15.34
N MET A 529 -12.51 19.41 15.74
CA MET A 529 -11.61 20.27 16.51
C MET A 529 -11.17 21.51 15.70
N ARG A 530 -10.85 21.36 14.41
CA ARG A 530 -10.53 22.50 13.52
C ARG A 530 -11.71 23.45 13.34
N ASP A 531 -12.92 22.91 13.24
CA ASP A 531 -14.16 23.68 13.09
C ASP A 531 -14.64 24.34 14.40
N GLY A 532 -13.95 24.11 15.52
CA GLY A 532 -14.31 24.67 16.84
C GLY A 532 -15.45 23.93 17.55
N ARG A 533 -15.89 22.79 17.01
CA ARG A 533 -16.94 21.92 17.56
C ARG A 533 -16.37 20.93 18.56
N TYR A 534 -15.64 21.44 19.55
CA TYR A 534 -14.77 20.66 20.42
C TYR A 534 -15.50 19.56 21.20
N ARG A 535 -16.64 19.89 21.82
CA ARG A 535 -17.43 18.92 22.61
C ARG A 535 -17.97 17.79 21.73
N GLU A 536 -18.34 18.11 20.49
CA GLU A 536 -18.82 17.11 19.52
C GLU A 536 -17.69 16.20 19.02
N ALA A 537 -16.43 16.63 19.08
CA ALA A 537 -15.28 15.83 18.65
C ALA A 537 -14.92 14.68 19.61
N LEU A 538 -15.13 14.87 20.92
CA LEU A 538 -14.66 13.97 21.97
C LEU A 538 -15.10 12.49 21.80
N PRO A 539 -16.35 12.19 21.41
CA PRO A 539 -16.79 10.80 21.23
C PRO A 539 -16.15 10.07 20.03
N TYR A 540 -15.54 10.80 19.10
CA TYR A 540 -14.92 10.23 17.91
C TYR A 540 -13.42 9.95 18.08
N PHE A 541 -12.77 10.55 19.08
CA PHE A 541 -11.41 10.15 19.46
C PHE A 541 -11.41 8.73 20.06
N PRO A 542 -10.34 7.95 19.87
CA PRO A 542 -10.20 6.62 20.46
C PRO A 542 -10.22 6.68 22.00
N ALA A 543 -10.48 5.53 22.61
CA ALA A 543 -10.43 5.40 24.07
C ALA A 543 -9.04 5.73 24.62
N ASP A 544 -8.97 6.27 25.84
CA ASP A 544 -7.71 6.75 26.41
C ASP A 544 -6.71 5.64 26.72
N ASP A 545 -7.21 4.42 26.89
CA ASP A 545 -6.49 3.18 27.17
C ASP A 545 -6.30 2.31 25.92
N ASP A 546 -6.60 2.81 24.73
CA ASP A 546 -6.44 2.05 23.49
C ASP A 546 -4.95 1.89 23.11
N PRO A 547 -4.39 0.67 23.16
CA PRO A 547 -2.96 0.43 22.92
C PRO A 547 -2.55 0.60 21.46
N ARG A 548 -3.50 0.81 20.54
CA ARG A 548 -3.22 1.06 19.12
C ARG A 548 -2.77 2.51 18.87
N PHE A 549 -3.08 3.43 19.79
CA PHE A 549 -2.75 4.85 19.67
C PHE A 549 -1.67 5.23 20.67
N LEU A 550 -0.41 5.03 20.28
CA LEU A 550 0.75 5.30 21.13
C LEU A 550 1.53 6.54 20.66
N ASP A 551 2.08 7.28 21.62
CA ASP A 551 3.09 8.30 21.36
C ASP A 551 4.48 7.71 21.56
N ALA A 552 5.39 7.99 20.63
CA ALA A 552 6.81 7.76 20.84
C ALA A 552 7.38 8.70 21.93
N ALA A 553 8.26 8.17 22.76
CA ALA A 553 9.01 8.89 23.77
C ALA A 553 10.46 8.39 23.79
N TYR A 554 11.40 9.27 24.09
CA TYR A 554 12.81 8.91 24.25
C TYR A 554 13.17 8.92 25.74
N VAL A 555 13.43 7.75 26.31
CA VAL A 555 13.71 7.56 27.74
C VAL A 555 14.99 6.74 27.86
N ASP A 556 15.96 7.21 28.65
CA ASP A 556 17.22 6.53 28.94
C ASP A 556 18.00 6.03 27.68
N GLY A 557 18.00 6.85 26.63
CA GLY A 557 18.72 6.54 25.38
C GLY A 557 17.97 5.57 24.44
N ARG A 558 16.70 5.26 24.72
CA ARG A 558 15.90 4.32 23.93
C ARG A 558 14.53 4.92 23.57
N ASN A 559 14.00 4.49 22.42
CA ASN A 559 12.61 4.76 22.06
C ASN A 559 11.70 3.82 22.86
N VAL A 560 10.77 4.39 23.60
CA VAL A 560 9.68 3.71 24.28
C VAL A 560 8.37 4.34 23.83
N TYR A 561 7.26 3.62 23.98
CA TYR A 561 5.95 4.07 23.57
C TYR A 561 5.00 4.11 24.76
N LYS A 562 4.19 5.15 24.85
CA LYS A 562 3.18 5.34 25.90
C LYS A 562 1.81 5.56 25.28
N LEU A 563 0.75 5.35 26.07
CA LEU A 563 -0.61 5.69 25.64
C LEU A 563 -0.68 7.15 25.18
N GLY A 564 -1.08 7.35 23.92
CA GLY A 564 -1.17 8.67 23.30
C GLY A 564 -2.38 9.45 23.79
N SER A 565 -3.51 8.77 24.02
CA SER A 565 -4.75 9.33 24.60
C SER A 565 -5.20 10.66 23.96
N PRO A 566 -5.46 10.69 22.64
CA PRO A 566 -5.84 11.92 21.93
C PRO A 566 -7.15 12.52 22.45
N ARG A 567 -8.07 11.73 23.01
CA ARG A 567 -9.29 12.23 23.65
C ARG A 567 -8.98 13.12 24.86
N ARG A 568 -8.12 12.67 25.79
CA ARG A 568 -7.63 13.51 26.92
C ARG A 568 -6.93 14.78 26.45
N LYS A 569 -6.09 14.70 25.41
CA LYS A 569 -5.42 15.87 24.83
C LYS A 569 -6.43 16.88 24.28
N ALA A 570 -7.44 16.41 23.56
CA ALA A 570 -8.52 17.24 23.02
C ALA A 570 -9.37 17.88 24.12
N GLN A 571 -9.72 17.12 25.17
CA GLN A 571 -10.41 17.64 26.36
C GLN A 571 -9.59 18.75 27.04
N ALA A 572 -8.29 18.53 27.26
CA ALA A 572 -7.43 19.54 27.87
C ALA A 572 -7.35 20.83 27.03
N TYR A 573 -7.34 20.70 25.70
CA TYR A 573 -7.42 21.86 24.80
C TYR A 573 -8.75 22.61 24.95
N LEU A 574 -9.87 21.89 24.99
CA LEU A 574 -11.20 22.45 25.24
C LEU A 574 -11.25 23.19 26.58
N ASP A 575 -10.83 22.55 27.67
CA ASP A 575 -10.84 23.13 29.01
C ASP A 575 -10.01 24.42 29.07
N ALA A 576 -8.86 24.44 28.41
CA ALA A 576 -8.02 25.64 28.31
C ALA A 576 -8.72 26.76 27.54
N ARG A 577 -9.44 26.44 26.46
CA ARG A 577 -10.19 27.40 25.64
C ARG A 577 -11.42 27.98 26.35
N GLU A 578 -12.16 27.15 27.09
CA GLU A 578 -13.29 27.58 27.92
C GLU A 578 -12.79 28.48 29.06
N ARG A 579 -11.76 28.04 29.79
CA ARG A 579 -11.13 28.86 30.85
C ARG A 579 -10.61 30.20 30.32
N ALA A 580 -10.03 30.23 29.12
CA ALA A 580 -9.55 31.48 28.51
C ALA A 580 -10.67 32.48 28.19
N SER A 581 -11.89 31.97 27.96
CA SER A 581 -13.08 32.76 27.69
C SER A 581 -13.74 33.23 28.99
N ASP A 582 -13.87 32.34 29.97
CA ASP A 582 -14.76 32.52 31.12
C ASP A 582 -14.06 32.91 32.43
N ALA A 583 -12.73 32.71 32.54
CA ALA A 583 -12.03 32.95 33.80
C ALA A 583 -12.02 34.44 34.22
N TRP A 584 -12.08 34.66 35.53
CA TRP A 584 -11.94 35.99 36.11
C TRP A 584 -10.46 36.43 36.14
N GLY A 585 -10.21 37.66 35.71
CA GLY A 585 -8.89 38.28 35.70
C GLY A 585 -8.10 38.06 34.39
N ARG A 586 -7.39 39.11 33.94
CA ARG A 586 -6.64 39.07 32.67
C ARG A 586 -5.48 38.08 32.71
N ALA A 587 -4.77 37.96 33.82
CA ALA A 587 -3.63 37.04 33.96
C ALA A 587 -4.07 35.58 33.88
N THR A 588 -5.16 35.20 34.55
CA THR A 588 -5.72 33.83 34.47
C THR A 588 -6.17 33.48 33.06
N ARG A 589 -6.83 34.42 32.36
CA ARG A 589 -7.21 34.25 30.96
C ARG A 589 -5.99 34.15 30.05
N ALA A 590 -4.94 34.94 30.31
CA ALA A 590 -3.67 34.86 29.57
C ALA A 590 -3.01 33.49 29.73
N GLN A 591 -2.93 32.98 30.96
CA GLN A 591 -2.42 31.65 31.25
C GLN A 591 -3.20 30.57 30.52
N ALA A 592 -4.53 30.63 30.54
CA ALA A 592 -5.39 29.67 29.84
C ALA A 592 -5.21 29.72 28.30
N TRP A 593 -5.07 30.90 27.70
CA TRP A 593 -4.72 31.03 26.27
C TRP A 593 -3.33 30.45 25.97
N PHE A 594 -2.37 30.62 26.87
CA PHE A 594 -1.04 30.06 26.73
C PHE A 594 -1.03 28.53 26.91
N ASP A 595 -1.84 27.98 27.81
CA ASP A 595 -2.04 26.54 27.95
C ASP A 595 -2.63 25.94 26.67
N ALA A 596 -3.66 26.58 26.10
CA ALA A 596 -4.22 26.18 24.80
C ALA A 596 -3.16 26.26 23.69
N ALA A 597 -2.29 27.27 23.71
CA ALA A 597 -1.17 27.39 22.76
C ALA A 597 -0.18 26.23 22.89
N ARG A 598 0.23 25.89 24.12
CA ARG A 598 1.18 24.79 24.38
C ARG A 598 0.60 23.44 23.97
N ILE A 599 -0.68 23.18 24.27
CA ILE A 599 -1.37 21.95 23.85
C ILE A 599 -1.45 21.88 22.33
N ALA A 600 -1.89 22.94 21.66
CA ALA A 600 -1.94 22.97 20.19
C ALA A 600 -0.54 22.74 19.58
N ARG A 601 0.53 23.32 20.13
CA ARG A 601 1.89 23.12 19.60
C ARG A 601 2.37 21.67 19.72
N ARG A 602 2.09 21.03 20.86
CA ARG A 602 2.63 19.71 21.20
C ARG A 602 1.78 18.59 20.60
N ASP A 603 0.47 18.71 20.76
CA ASP A 603 -0.50 17.64 20.53
C ASP A 603 -1.36 17.92 19.29
N GLY A 604 -1.13 19.03 18.59
CA GLY A 604 -1.94 19.52 17.49
C GLY A 604 -2.10 18.55 16.33
N MET A 605 -1.07 17.78 15.98
CA MET A 605 -1.19 16.74 14.95
C MET A 605 -2.25 15.71 15.35
N ALA A 606 -2.18 15.21 16.58
CA ALA A 606 -3.11 14.19 17.09
C ALA A 606 -4.55 14.70 17.26
N ILE A 607 -4.74 15.98 17.62
CA ILE A 607 -6.08 16.51 17.96
C ILE A 607 -6.71 17.37 16.88
N MET A 608 -5.96 17.91 15.93
CA MET A 608 -6.51 18.78 14.88
C MET A 608 -5.75 18.73 13.54
N GLY A 609 -4.73 17.88 13.38
CA GLY A 609 -4.02 17.71 12.11
C GLY A 609 -4.96 17.27 10.98
N SER A 610 -4.79 17.87 9.81
CA SER A 610 -5.40 17.38 8.57
C SER A 610 -4.82 16.02 8.20
N GLU A 611 -5.67 15.08 7.82
CA GLU A 611 -5.23 13.75 7.37
C GLU A 611 -4.30 13.87 6.16
N LEU A 612 -4.65 14.76 5.22
CA LEU A 612 -3.92 15.02 3.99
C LEU A 612 -3.25 16.40 4.02
N ASP A 613 -3.05 17.02 2.86
CA ASP A 613 -2.56 18.38 2.73
C ASP A 613 -3.35 19.37 3.63
N PRO A 614 -2.68 20.25 4.39
CA PRO A 614 -1.24 20.50 4.40
C PRO A 614 -0.42 19.77 5.48
N ASP A 615 -1.04 19.03 6.42
CA ASP A 615 -0.27 18.44 7.54
C ASP A 615 0.21 17.01 7.29
N PHE A 616 -0.49 16.26 6.44
CA PHE A 616 -0.21 14.85 6.14
C PHE A 616 -0.18 13.98 7.41
N ALA A 617 -1.22 14.06 8.25
CA ALA A 617 -1.31 13.23 9.46
C ALA A 617 -1.32 11.72 9.15
N ILE A 618 -1.74 11.31 7.96
CA ILE A 618 -1.59 9.93 7.45
C ILE A 618 -0.14 9.41 7.53
N TRP A 619 0.83 10.32 7.41
CA TRP A 619 2.27 10.03 7.49
C TRP A 619 2.92 10.66 8.73
N ASP A 620 2.14 10.95 9.78
CA ASP A 620 2.58 11.71 10.97
C ASP A 620 3.24 13.08 10.66
N GLY A 621 3.00 13.59 9.44
CA GLY A 621 3.65 14.77 8.89
C GLY A 621 5.10 14.60 8.44
N PHE A 622 5.65 13.39 8.40
CA PHE A 622 7.01 13.13 7.89
C PHE A 622 7.15 13.48 6.40
N LEU A 623 6.13 13.17 5.61
CA LEU A 623 6.05 13.52 4.20
C LEU A 623 5.20 14.78 3.97
N SER A 624 5.33 15.36 2.79
CA SER A 624 4.55 16.54 2.35
C SER A 624 3.89 16.34 0.99
N TYR A 625 3.77 15.09 0.54
CA TYR A 625 3.20 14.68 -0.74
C TYR A 625 2.79 13.20 -0.67
N GLY A 626 2.23 12.67 -1.76
CA GLY A 626 1.96 11.23 -1.91
C GLY A 626 0.64 10.76 -1.32
N ALA A 627 -0.21 11.66 -0.81
CA ALA A 627 -1.55 11.32 -0.34
C ALA A 627 -2.55 12.43 -0.70
N GLY A 628 -3.71 12.02 -1.22
CA GLY A 628 -4.80 12.87 -1.66
C GLY A 628 -4.47 13.73 -2.88
N ARG A 629 -5.32 14.75 -3.11
CA ARG A 629 -5.06 15.83 -4.06
C ARG A 629 -4.27 16.91 -3.35
N TYR A 630 -3.10 17.27 -3.89
CA TYR A 630 -2.24 18.32 -3.37
C TYR A 630 -1.80 19.26 -4.50
N LEU A 631 -1.28 20.43 -4.14
CA LEU A 631 -0.82 21.39 -5.14
C LEU A 631 0.47 20.87 -5.79
N PRO A 632 0.54 20.77 -7.14
CA PRO A 632 1.77 20.47 -7.82
C PRO A 632 2.81 21.56 -7.52
N GLN A 633 3.99 21.16 -7.04
CA GLN A 633 5.10 22.08 -6.80
C GLN A 633 5.65 22.52 -8.15
N ARG A 634 5.43 23.79 -8.52
CA ARG A 634 5.89 24.35 -9.79
C ARG A 634 6.92 25.44 -9.56
N ASP A 635 8.14 25.20 -10.03
CA ASP A 635 9.22 26.18 -9.93
C ASP A 635 8.86 27.49 -10.63
N GLY A 636 9.06 28.61 -9.92
CA GLY A 636 8.86 29.95 -10.47
C GLY A 636 7.41 30.45 -10.58
N ALA A 637 6.41 29.64 -10.25
CA ALA A 637 5.01 30.08 -10.23
C ALA A 637 4.67 30.85 -8.93
N GLN A 638 3.89 31.93 -9.04
CA GLN A 638 3.31 32.54 -7.84
C GLN A 638 2.40 31.53 -7.14
N ALA A 639 2.63 31.32 -5.85
CA ALA A 639 1.82 30.41 -5.06
C ALA A 639 0.34 30.87 -5.11
N PRO A 640 -0.62 29.99 -5.42
CA PRO A 640 -2.03 30.33 -5.45
C PRO A 640 -2.46 30.89 -4.07
N VAL A 641 -3.04 32.09 -4.08
CA VAL A 641 -3.26 32.87 -2.85
C VAL A 641 -4.63 32.62 -2.21
N THR A 642 -5.65 32.30 -3.01
CA THR A 642 -7.01 32.00 -2.49
C THR A 642 -7.32 30.50 -2.47
N PRO A 643 -8.25 30.04 -1.60
CA PRO A 643 -8.69 28.64 -1.60
C PRO A 643 -9.28 28.20 -2.94
N ALA A 644 -9.99 29.08 -3.64
CA ALA A 644 -10.55 28.79 -4.96
C ALA A 644 -9.45 28.56 -6.01
N GLN A 645 -8.42 29.41 -6.05
CA GLN A 645 -7.28 29.22 -6.95
C GLN A 645 -6.53 27.92 -6.68
N ARG A 646 -6.37 27.57 -5.39
CA ARG A 646 -5.77 26.29 -4.98
C ARG A 646 -6.62 25.10 -5.42
N ALA A 647 -7.95 25.19 -5.28
CA ALA A 647 -8.87 24.15 -5.73
C ALA A 647 -8.80 23.95 -7.25
N GLU A 648 -8.78 25.02 -8.06
CA GLU A 648 -8.65 24.91 -9.52
C GLU A 648 -7.35 24.22 -9.93
N LEU A 649 -6.24 24.50 -9.24
CA LEU A 649 -4.94 23.89 -9.55
C LEU A 649 -4.88 22.42 -9.11
N ALA A 650 -5.31 22.11 -7.88
CA ALA A 650 -5.31 20.76 -7.33
C ALA A 650 -6.33 19.83 -8.03
N LEU A 651 -7.43 20.40 -8.55
CA LEU A 651 -8.55 19.67 -9.15
C LEU A 651 -8.70 20.02 -10.63
N SER A 652 -7.60 19.85 -11.37
CA SER A 652 -7.57 19.97 -12.83
C SER A 652 -7.90 18.63 -13.51
N GLY A 653 -8.36 18.73 -14.76
CA GLY A 653 -8.72 17.58 -15.59
C GLY A 653 -10.23 17.27 -15.66
N PRO A 654 -10.62 16.26 -16.47
CA PRO A 654 -12.01 15.85 -16.62
C PRO A 654 -12.52 15.09 -15.39
N TYR A 655 -13.84 14.82 -15.37
CA TYR A 655 -14.50 14.02 -14.32
C TYR A 655 -14.42 14.63 -12.90
N ILE A 656 -14.28 15.95 -12.83
CA ILE A 656 -14.30 16.76 -11.61
C ILE A 656 -15.45 17.75 -11.73
N THR A 657 -16.34 17.76 -10.74
CA THR A 657 -17.50 18.63 -10.73
C THR A 657 -17.17 20.00 -10.13
N ASP A 658 -17.90 21.05 -10.54
CA ASP A 658 -17.78 22.37 -9.91
C ASP A 658 -18.13 22.35 -8.43
N ALA A 659 -19.11 21.50 -8.05
CA ALA A 659 -19.50 21.31 -6.66
C ALA A 659 -18.36 20.72 -5.82
N GLU A 660 -17.57 19.80 -6.39
CA GLU A 660 -16.38 19.26 -5.74
C GLU A 660 -15.32 20.33 -5.54
N ARG A 661 -15.02 21.14 -6.57
CA ARG A 661 -14.08 22.27 -6.46
C ARG A 661 -14.48 23.26 -5.38
N ALA A 662 -15.76 23.62 -5.33
CA ALA A 662 -16.30 24.51 -4.30
C ALA A 662 -16.15 23.92 -2.88
N ARG A 663 -16.43 22.62 -2.71
CA ARG A 663 -16.29 21.91 -1.43
C ARG A 663 -14.84 21.79 -0.98
N TYR A 664 -13.92 21.47 -1.90
CA TYR A 664 -12.48 21.45 -1.64
C TYR A 664 -11.97 22.82 -1.17
N ALA A 665 -12.35 23.90 -1.85
CA ALA A 665 -11.97 25.25 -1.44
C ALA A 665 -12.55 25.61 -0.05
N ALA A 666 -13.78 25.21 0.24
CA ALA A 666 -14.46 25.53 1.49
C ALA A 666 -13.88 24.79 2.71
N SER A 667 -13.40 23.56 2.52
CA SER A 667 -12.90 22.68 3.58
C SER A 667 -11.44 22.94 3.98
N GLU A 668 -10.73 23.85 3.29
CA GLU A 668 -9.31 24.17 3.52
C GLU A 668 -9.00 24.49 5.00
N THR A 669 -7.89 23.97 5.50
CA THR A 669 -7.40 24.30 6.84
C THR A 669 -7.11 25.79 6.95
N ARG A 670 -7.40 26.38 8.12
CA ARG A 670 -7.20 27.81 8.37
C ARG A 670 -6.22 28.01 9.52
N PRO A 671 -4.99 28.54 9.27
CA PRO A 671 -4.45 28.92 7.95
C PRO A 671 -4.07 27.72 7.08
N TYR A 672 -3.90 27.94 5.78
CA TYR A 672 -3.30 26.98 4.86
C TYR A 672 -1.78 27.03 4.99
N SER A 673 -1.22 26.13 5.81
CA SER A 673 0.20 26.05 6.08
C SER A 673 0.53 24.65 6.60
N ARG A 674 1.69 24.10 6.23
CA ARG A 674 2.16 22.83 6.77
C ARG A 674 2.31 22.95 8.28
N TYR A 675 1.81 21.96 9.00
CA TYR A 675 1.68 21.99 10.47
C TYR A 675 0.81 23.16 10.95
N HIS A 676 -0.36 23.37 10.34
CA HIS A 676 -1.22 24.53 10.62
C HIS A 676 -1.56 24.69 12.11
N TYR A 677 -1.58 23.59 12.86
CA TYR A 677 -1.78 23.62 14.31
C TYR A 677 -0.69 24.42 15.07
N ARG A 678 0.51 24.58 14.51
CA ARG A 678 1.57 25.45 15.03
C ARG A 678 1.24 26.93 14.85
N GLU A 679 0.60 27.28 13.74
CA GLU A 679 0.07 28.63 13.51
C GLU A 679 -1.10 28.95 14.44
N VAL A 680 -1.97 27.96 14.71
CA VAL A 680 -3.02 28.06 15.73
C VAL A 680 -2.39 28.25 17.12
N ALA A 681 -1.33 27.50 17.45
CA ALA A 681 -0.61 27.65 18.70
C ALA A 681 -0.01 29.05 18.86
N ALA A 682 0.69 29.57 17.85
CA ALA A 682 1.24 30.93 17.87
C ALA A 682 0.13 31.97 18.03
N SER A 683 -1.02 31.78 17.36
CA SER A 683 -2.17 32.68 17.49
C SER A 683 -2.75 32.68 18.90
N ASN A 684 -2.88 31.51 19.54
CA ASN A 684 -3.31 31.39 20.93
C ASN A 684 -2.30 32.06 21.89
N ALA A 685 -1.00 31.90 21.66
CA ALA A 685 0.03 32.57 22.46
C ALA A 685 -0.01 34.11 22.28
N LEU A 686 -0.27 34.61 21.08
CA LEU A 686 -0.44 36.05 20.86
C LEU A 686 -1.65 36.60 21.61
N ARG A 687 -2.77 35.87 21.66
CA ARG A 687 -3.94 36.23 22.50
C ARG A 687 -3.59 36.28 23.98
N ALA A 688 -2.74 35.36 24.46
CA ALA A 688 -2.22 35.42 25.82
C ALA A 688 -1.37 36.67 26.05
N ALA A 689 -0.49 37.02 25.10
CA ALA A 689 0.35 38.22 25.18
C ALA A 689 -0.48 39.51 25.23
N ASP A 690 -1.60 39.57 24.51
CA ASP A 690 -2.52 40.72 24.52
C ASP A 690 -3.20 40.94 25.88
N LEU A 691 -3.20 39.93 26.77
CA LEU A 691 -3.84 39.98 28.09
C LEU A 691 -2.87 40.30 29.23
N VAL A 692 -1.56 40.24 29.01
CA VAL A 692 -0.53 40.63 29.99
C VAL A 692 0.06 42.00 29.68
N MET A 693 0.64 42.65 30.68
CA MET A 693 1.20 43.99 30.51
C MET A 693 2.46 43.97 29.61
N PRO A 694 2.59 44.90 28.65
CA PRO A 694 3.85 45.15 27.96
C PRO A 694 4.99 45.40 28.96
N ARG A 695 6.22 45.08 28.57
CA ARG A 695 7.43 45.15 29.41
C ARG A 695 7.42 44.24 30.65
N SER A 696 6.52 43.27 30.75
CA SER A 696 6.60 42.19 31.74
C SER A 696 7.41 41.00 31.21
N GLN A 697 7.95 40.17 32.11
CA GLN A 697 8.59 38.89 31.73
C GLN A 697 7.58 37.98 31.00
N ALA A 698 6.34 37.90 31.50
CA ALA A 698 5.30 37.07 30.90
C ALA A 698 5.00 37.47 29.45
N TYR A 699 4.95 38.77 29.15
CA TYR A 699 4.77 39.26 27.78
C TYR A 699 5.95 38.84 26.88
N ALA A 700 7.18 39.06 27.32
CA ALA A 700 8.38 38.68 26.55
C ALA A 700 8.48 37.16 26.33
N ALA A 701 8.26 36.35 27.37
CA ALA A 701 8.30 34.90 27.30
C ALA A 701 7.18 34.35 26.40
N THR A 702 5.96 34.90 26.50
CA THR A 702 4.83 34.47 25.66
C THR A 702 5.10 34.75 24.18
N LEU A 703 5.63 35.93 23.84
CA LEU A 703 6.03 36.24 22.46
C LEU A 703 7.19 35.37 21.97
N CYS A 704 8.15 35.03 22.86
CA CYS A 704 9.23 34.09 22.54
C CYS A 704 8.67 32.74 22.10
N HIS A 705 7.77 32.15 22.90
CA HIS A 705 7.09 30.89 22.54
C HIS A 705 6.27 31.02 21.26
N ALA A 706 5.52 32.11 21.10
CA ALA A 706 4.73 32.36 19.89
C ALA A 706 5.61 32.37 18.62
N ALA A 707 6.78 33.00 18.68
CA ALA A 707 7.75 33.00 17.59
C ALA A 707 8.36 31.60 17.39
N ALA A 708 8.76 30.92 18.47
CA ALA A 708 9.36 29.59 18.42
C ALA A 708 8.48 28.55 17.73
N TYR A 709 7.16 28.70 17.85
CA TYR A 709 6.21 27.75 17.26
C TYR A 709 6.17 27.81 15.72
N VAL A 710 6.53 28.95 15.13
CA VAL A 710 6.41 29.18 13.67
C VAL A 710 7.72 29.56 13.00
N ILE A 711 8.83 29.67 13.74
CA ILE A 711 10.11 30.19 13.20
C ILE A 711 10.68 29.36 12.05
N ASN A 712 10.44 28.04 12.05
CA ASN A 712 10.95 27.13 11.01
C ASN A 712 10.01 27.03 9.80
N ASP A 713 8.71 27.21 10.00
CA ASP A 713 7.68 26.97 8.98
C ASP A 713 7.15 28.29 8.35
N ASN A 714 7.21 29.40 9.09
CA ASN A 714 6.76 30.73 8.68
C ASN A 714 7.65 31.84 9.27
N ALA A 715 8.85 31.96 8.70
CA ALA A 715 9.84 32.96 9.11
C ALA A 715 9.33 34.42 9.07
N PRO A 716 8.53 34.87 8.08
CA PRO A 716 7.96 36.22 8.09
C PRO A 716 7.07 36.50 9.31
N ARG A 717 6.21 35.55 9.69
CA ARG A 717 5.36 35.70 10.88
C ARG A 717 6.18 35.71 12.16
N ALA A 718 7.17 34.82 12.29
CA ALA A 718 8.08 34.81 13.44
C ALA A 718 8.84 36.14 13.58
N ARG A 719 9.29 36.73 12.46
CA ARG A 719 9.96 38.04 12.44
C ARG A 719 9.03 39.16 12.91
N ALA A 720 7.77 39.15 12.49
CA ALA A 720 6.78 40.14 12.95
C ALA A 720 6.53 40.02 14.47
N ILE A 721 6.48 38.80 15.01
CA ILE A 721 6.35 38.55 16.45
C ILE A 721 7.60 39.04 17.20
N TYR A 722 8.79 38.80 16.65
CA TYR A 722 10.04 39.29 17.21
C TYR A 722 10.11 40.82 17.22
N GLN A 723 9.70 41.49 16.14
CA GLN A 723 9.63 42.95 16.09
C GLN A 723 8.70 43.50 17.18
N ARG A 724 7.52 42.87 17.36
CA ARG A 724 6.60 43.22 18.45
C ARG A 724 7.23 43.08 19.84
N TYR A 725 8.11 42.10 20.03
CA TYR A 725 8.89 41.97 21.27
C TYR A 725 9.92 43.10 21.41
N ILE A 726 10.64 43.47 20.35
CA ILE A 726 11.59 44.59 20.39
C ILE A 726 10.91 45.90 20.76
N ASP A 727 9.72 46.16 20.21
CA ASP A 727 9.02 47.43 20.41
C ASP A 727 8.39 47.56 21.81
N HIS A 728 7.96 46.45 22.41
CA HIS A 728 7.08 46.46 23.59
C HIS A 728 7.49 45.52 24.73
N GLY A 729 8.49 44.66 24.49
CA GLY A 729 8.97 43.65 25.44
C GLY A 729 9.83 44.24 26.56
N ALA A 730 10.05 43.43 27.60
CA ALA A 730 11.02 43.74 28.64
C ALA A 730 12.41 43.32 28.17
N TYR A 731 13.46 44.02 28.61
CA TYR A 731 14.82 43.53 28.43
C TYR A 731 15.05 42.31 29.34
N VAL A 732 15.28 41.14 28.74
CA VAL A 732 15.36 39.85 29.43
C VAL A 732 16.59 39.06 28.97
N PRO A 733 17.21 38.24 29.84
CA PRO A 733 18.41 37.48 29.49
C PRO A 733 18.23 36.54 28.28
N PHE A 734 17.04 35.95 28.13
CA PHE A 734 16.70 35.06 27.03
C PHE A 734 16.42 35.78 25.70
N GLY A 735 16.54 37.12 25.65
CA GLY A 735 16.39 37.88 24.42
C GLY A 735 17.41 37.49 23.34
N ALA A 736 18.59 37.00 23.72
CA ALA A 736 19.63 36.53 22.81
C ALA A 736 19.27 35.23 22.07
N THR A 737 18.40 34.41 22.67
CA THR A 737 17.94 33.12 22.13
C THR A 737 16.44 33.14 21.83
N PHE A 738 15.88 34.33 21.58
CA PHE A 738 14.45 34.52 21.37
C PHE A 738 13.92 33.66 20.22
N GLY A 739 12.80 32.98 20.45
CA GLY A 739 12.22 32.04 19.48
C GLY A 739 12.92 30.68 19.43
N ARG A 740 13.88 30.41 20.32
CA ARG A 740 14.53 29.11 20.48
C ARG A 740 14.45 28.62 21.92
N ASP A 741 15.08 29.33 22.85
CA ASP A 741 15.13 28.96 24.27
C ASP A 741 14.23 29.89 25.08
N CYS A 742 12.95 29.52 25.18
CA CYS A 742 11.92 30.34 25.79
C CYS A 742 11.55 29.82 27.19
N PRO A 743 11.76 30.61 28.27
CA PRO A 743 11.35 30.20 29.61
C PRO A 743 9.81 30.20 29.75
N PRO A 744 9.25 29.55 30.79
CA PRO A 744 7.83 29.67 31.08
C PRO A 744 7.45 31.14 31.38
N PRO A 745 6.30 31.63 30.90
CA PRO A 745 5.78 32.95 31.27
C PRO A 745 5.34 33.01 32.74
N ASP A 746 5.74 34.05 33.47
CA ASP A 746 5.37 34.29 34.86
C ASP A 746 4.04 35.07 34.98
N PHE A 747 2.92 34.36 34.84
CA PHE A 747 1.58 34.97 34.90
C PHE A 747 1.20 35.45 36.30
N ASP A 748 1.76 34.86 37.36
CA ASP A 748 1.50 35.26 38.75
C ASP A 748 2.12 36.64 39.05
N ALA A 749 3.37 36.86 38.63
CA ALA A 749 3.98 38.18 38.71
C ALA A 749 3.26 39.18 37.80
N ALA A 750 2.77 38.75 36.63
CA ALA A 750 1.99 39.61 35.73
C ALA A 750 0.68 40.09 36.38
N ALA A 751 0.01 39.26 37.18
CA ALA A 751 -1.23 39.62 37.88
C ALA A 751 -1.03 40.78 38.87
N THR A 752 0.14 40.88 39.49
CA THR A 752 0.46 41.92 40.48
C THR A 752 1.32 43.07 39.92
N PHE A 753 1.72 42.98 38.64
CA PHE A 753 2.70 43.87 38.01
C PHE A 753 2.30 45.35 38.06
N VAL A 754 1.03 45.67 37.81
CA VAL A 754 0.53 47.05 37.82
C VAL A 754 0.64 47.65 39.23
N TYR A 755 0.27 46.88 40.24
CA TYR A 755 0.37 47.30 41.64
C TYR A 755 1.83 47.47 42.07
N ARG A 756 2.73 46.56 41.67
CA ARG A 756 4.17 46.66 41.96
C ARG A 756 4.80 47.87 41.28
N GLN A 757 4.48 48.15 40.01
CA GLN A 757 4.99 49.34 39.32
C GLN A 757 4.41 50.64 39.88
N ALA A 758 3.11 50.68 40.19
CA ALA A 758 2.48 51.83 40.82
C ALA A 758 3.12 52.11 42.19
N TRP A 759 3.35 51.06 42.98
CA TRP A 759 4.03 51.14 44.27
C TRP A 759 5.48 51.61 44.14
N ALA A 760 6.27 51.05 43.21
CA ALA A 760 7.65 51.47 42.98
C ALA A 760 7.74 52.93 42.48
N ARG A 761 6.80 53.38 41.63
CA ARG A 761 6.69 54.79 41.23
C ARG A 761 6.30 55.67 42.41
N ALA A 762 5.33 55.25 43.22
CA ALA A 762 4.95 55.97 44.43
C ALA A 762 6.14 56.09 45.40
N GLN A 763 6.92 55.02 45.61
CA GLN A 763 8.15 55.04 46.40
C GLN A 763 9.19 56.00 45.81
N GLY A 764 9.42 55.97 44.50
CA GLY A 764 10.33 56.90 43.83
C GLY A 764 9.89 58.37 43.92
N ILE A 765 8.57 58.64 43.85
CA ILE A 765 8.00 59.98 44.05
C ILE A 765 8.15 60.40 45.51
N MET A 766 7.83 59.53 46.47
CA MET A 766 8.00 59.79 47.90
C MET A 766 9.47 60.05 48.28
N ALA A 767 10.41 59.35 47.65
CA ALA A 767 11.84 59.57 47.85
C ALA A 767 12.33 60.90 47.27
N ARG A 768 11.75 61.38 46.16
CA ARG A 768 12.09 62.68 45.55
C ARG A 768 11.36 63.87 46.18
N HIS A 769 10.21 63.63 46.79
CA HIS A 769 9.37 64.64 47.42
C HIS A 769 8.92 64.18 48.82
N PRO A 770 9.82 64.23 49.83
CA PRO A 770 9.54 63.74 51.18
C PRO A 770 8.43 64.53 51.91
N TRP A 771 8.08 65.71 51.40
CA TRP A 771 6.99 66.53 51.93
C TRP A 771 5.59 66.04 51.54
N LEU A 772 5.42 65.24 50.48
CA LEU A 772 4.12 64.68 50.07
C LEU A 772 3.50 63.73 51.11
N PRO A 773 4.22 62.73 51.67
CA PRO A 773 3.65 61.91 52.74
C PRO A 773 3.37 62.71 54.01
N MET A 774 4.18 63.74 54.33
CA MET A 774 3.91 64.64 55.46
C MET A 774 2.66 65.51 55.24
N GLY A 775 2.44 66.01 54.02
CA GLY A 775 1.24 66.75 53.65
C GLY A 775 -0.01 65.87 53.66
N ALA A 776 0.08 64.64 53.16
CA ALA A 776 -1.02 63.67 53.24
C ALA A 776 -1.35 63.30 54.70
N LEU A 777 -0.34 63.08 55.54
CA LEU A 777 -0.53 62.83 56.97
C LEU A 777 -1.15 64.03 57.69
N ALA A 778 -0.69 65.25 57.41
CA ALA A 778 -1.28 66.47 57.97
C ALA A 778 -2.74 66.67 57.54
N LEU A 779 -3.09 66.28 56.31
CA LEU A 779 -4.46 66.37 55.80
C LEU A 779 -5.37 65.31 56.42
N VAL A 780 -4.89 64.07 56.60
CA VAL A 780 -5.62 63.01 57.33
C VAL A 780 -5.80 63.38 58.80
N LEU A 781 -4.76 63.89 59.47
CA LEU A 781 -4.85 64.39 60.84
C LEU A 781 -5.78 65.60 60.95
N GLY A 782 -5.79 66.48 59.94
CA GLY A 782 -6.70 67.63 59.86
C GLY A 782 -8.16 67.22 59.70
N VAL A 783 -8.45 66.26 58.82
CA VAL A 783 -9.81 65.69 58.63
C VAL A 783 -10.24 64.90 59.88
N GLY A 784 -9.33 64.12 60.47
CA GLY A 784 -9.58 63.42 61.73
C GLY A 784 -9.87 64.38 62.89
N ALA A 785 -9.10 65.46 63.01
CA ALA A 785 -9.32 66.51 64.00
C ALA A 785 -10.63 67.26 63.76
N ALA A 786 -10.99 67.55 62.51
CA ALA A 786 -12.27 68.17 62.14
C ALA A 786 -13.46 67.24 62.46
N ALA A 787 -13.35 65.94 62.20
CA ALA A 787 -14.37 64.95 62.56
C ALA A 787 -14.52 64.80 64.08
N VAL A 788 -13.41 64.80 64.84
CA VAL A 788 -13.43 64.81 66.30
C VAL A 788 -14.02 66.12 66.86
N TRP A 789 -13.72 67.25 66.24
CA TRP A 789 -14.29 68.54 66.62
C TRP A 789 -15.79 68.60 66.34
N LEU A 790 -16.25 68.15 65.16
CA LEU A 790 -17.67 68.07 64.81
C LEU A 790 -18.45 67.12 65.73
N THR A 791 -17.88 65.97 66.08
CA THR A 791 -18.51 65.01 67.01
C THR A 791 -18.52 65.50 68.46
N ARG A 792 -17.51 66.26 68.90
CA ARG A 792 -17.51 66.93 70.22
C ARG A 792 -18.54 68.06 70.27
N ARG A 793 -18.68 68.85 69.21
CA ARG A 793 -19.68 69.93 69.11
C ARG A 793 -21.10 69.37 69.14
N ALA A 794 -21.36 68.26 68.44
CA ALA A 794 -22.65 67.57 68.46
C ALA A 794 -23.02 66.96 69.83
N ARG A 795 -22.03 66.67 70.69
CA ARG A 795 -22.24 66.17 72.07
C ARG A 795 -22.47 67.29 73.09
N GLN A 796 -22.08 68.53 72.80
CA GLN A 796 -22.37 69.69 73.67
C GLN A 796 -23.74 70.33 73.39
N THR A 797 -24.41 69.92 72.30
CA THR A 797 -25.77 70.35 71.93
C THR A 797 -26.83 69.29 72.21
N ARG A 798 -26.56 68.34 73.12
CA ARG A 798 -27.55 67.38 73.63
C ARG A 798 -27.76 67.54 75.12
#